data_AF-A0A7X7N399-F1
#
_entry.id   AF-A0A7X7N399-F1
#
_cell.length_a   1.000
_cell.length_b   1.000
_cell.length_c   1.000
_cell.angle_alpha   90.00
_cell.angle_beta   90.00
_cell.angle_gamma   90.00
#
_symmetry.space_group_name_H-M   'P 1'
#
loop_
_entity.id
_entity.type
_entity.pdbx_description
1 polymer ?
#
loop_
_entity_poly.entity_id
_entity_poly.type
_entity_poly.pdbx_seq_one_letter_code
_entity_poly.pdbx_strand_id
1 'polypeptide(L)'
;MRECSDIRVKIRGSGMLRRMTRIVIHTGRVLARATLSFVVALGFAAPVSALAIGSVDTSTINDSNDTSEITVNILTEGHVANEGRDIALTDEQIQEALRQGVEGMSAITEPYADIFRSAPDGFYGDLALDNQQSINLLSSEDTKRLISIEGANRYETAARIVQKAFPDEQSLTSGWAIVASGESWPDALAATALAGGLDCPILLTNKDILPAETEDELIRLGVGKVIIVGGKEVVSDVVKVTLNDNGNRTVLRLSGDNRYQTAEAIFTYGKTAGVGGSSLWDNTAIVASGVTFADALAISPIAFSQKMPIVLASEFGDLRSSTLQCIEQSPELEAFVLTGGITRISDETEQTLEDLARQRGTSSPDPTLRLAGENRYQTSADIANWAVAEYGFSWNGYAVASGTNAPDALAGSVLQGRNKAVLLLVSPSSLPSIEAIGSAVDSGEIIEQAQVFGGLVAVSNRTRKAIAIESGFSIQDIEGYKIYVYLDAGHGPNGTGNGLFDPGATGSGYKEYELNAELVTLVAGQLADKWPITFRPNVGGGPYYLRDDEAVALGCDFIVSIHFNAMSGMGDGTESYISESTPHPDSYKLQSRMHTAVVSALGLRDLGQKVSDFAIISNQRIPAVLLEVCFIDSADDINVYQAKKAGVATALATAILGIQSGTDGIDTWH
;
A
#
# COMPACT_ATOMS: atom_id res chain seq x y z
N MET A 1 -12.78 -21.31 -20.67
CA MET A 1 -12.65 -22.01 -21.97
C MET A 1 -11.49 -21.40 -22.73
N ARG A 2 -10.47 -22.21 -23.11
CA ARG A 2 -9.42 -21.81 -24.05
C ARG A 2 -10.01 -21.79 -25.47
N GLU A 3 -9.39 -20.99 -26.35
CA GLU A 3 -9.62 -20.85 -27.81
C GLU A 3 -10.58 -19.74 -28.28
N CYS A 4 -10.14 -18.48 -28.16
CA CYS A 4 -10.42 -17.45 -29.16
C CYS A 4 -9.14 -16.63 -29.32
N SER A 5 -8.34 -16.91 -30.35
CA SER A 5 -6.96 -16.43 -30.46
C SER A 5 -6.79 -15.06 -31.12
N ASP A 6 -7.87 -14.32 -31.41
CA ASP A 6 -7.80 -12.92 -31.85
C ASP A 6 -9.22 -12.33 -31.94
N ILE A 7 -9.55 -11.35 -31.11
CA ILE A 7 -10.72 -10.47 -31.32
C ILE A 7 -10.17 -9.11 -31.75
N ARG A 8 -10.40 -8.73 -33.01
CA ARG A 8 -10.04 -7.40 -33.52
C ARG A 8 -11.29 -6.54 -33.65
N VAL A 9 -11.42 -5.53 -32.81
CA VAL A 9 -12.48 -4.52 -32.88
C VAL A 9 -11.98 -3.36 -33.74
N LYS A 10 -12.67 -3.08 -34.85
CA LYS A 10 -12.34 -1.94 -35.73
C LYS A 10 -13.46 -0.92 -35.67
N ILE A 11 -13.20 0.21 -35.02
CA ILE A 11 -14.13 1.35 -34.95
C ILE A 11 -13.82 2.28 -36.12
N ARG A 12 -14.76 2.48 -37.04
CA ARG A 12 -14.66 3.49 -38.11
C ARG A 12 -15.62 4.64 -37.80
N GLY A 13 -15.08 5.79 -37.42
CA GLY A 13 -15.83 7.05 -37.38
C GLY A 13 -15.66 7.80 -38.70
N SER A 14 -16.76 8.14 -39.38
CA SER A 14 -16.77 9.25 -40.34
C SER A 14 -17.30 10.49 -39.63
N GLY A 15 -16.66 11.64 -39.87
CA GLY A 15 -16.93 12.88 -39.16
C GLY A 15 -18.39 13.37 -39.18
N MET A 16 -18.66 14.26 -38.21
CA MET A 16 -19.94 14.85 -37.80
C MET A 16 -20.89 13.92 -37.03
N LEU A 17 -20.90 14.15 -35.71
CA LEU A 17 -21.89 13.72 -34.74
C LEU A 17 -23.33 13.88 -35.27
N ARG A 18 -23.90 12.77 -35.74
CA ARG A 18 -25.33 12.40 -35.69
C ARG A 18 -25.53 11.15 -36.56
N ARG A 19 -25.75 10.01 -35.89
CA ARG A 19 -26.28 8.72 -36.36
C ARG A 19 -25.30 7.57 -36.57
N MET A 20 -25.60 6.49 -35.84
CA MET A 20 -25.16 5.09 -35.96
C MET A 20 -23.65 4.82 -35.85
N THR A 21 -23.22 4.34 -34.68
CA THR A 21 -21.94 3.65 -34.55
C THR A 21 -22.12 2.21 -34.99
N ARG A 22 -21.55 1.83 -36.13
CA ARG A 22 -21.49 0.42 -36.58
C ARG A 22 -20.27 -0.25 -35.95
N ILE A 23 -20.48 -1.19 -35.03
CA ILE A 23 -19.43 -2.05 -34.51
C ILE A 23 -19.44 -3.33 -35.34
N VAL A 24 -18.31 -3.66 -35.97
CA VAL A 24 -18.13 -4.91 -36.72
C VAL A 24 -17.13 -5.77 -35.99
N ILE A 25 -17.59 -6.91 -35.49
CA ILE A 25 -16.76 -7.90 -34.77
C ILE A 25 -16.40 -9.00 -35.76
N HIS A 26 -15.11 -9.26 -35.96
CA HIS A 26 -14.63 -10.40 -36.76
C HIS A 26 -14.26 -11.52 -35.79
N THR A 27 -14.92 -12.67 -35.90
CA THR A 27 -14.57 -13.86 -35.11
C THR A 27 -13.84 -14.88 -35.98
N GLY A 28 -12.79 -15.48 -35.43
CA GLY A 28 -12.24 -16.74 -35.96
C GLY A 28 -13.20 -17.92 -35.69
N ARG A 29 -12.87 -19.10 -36.21
CA ARG A 29 -13.65 -20.36 -36.09
C ARG A 29 -14.24 -20.55 -34.68
N VAL A 30 -15.58 -20.57 -34.56
CA VAL A 30 -16.28 -20.82 -33.30
C VAL A 30 -16.76 -22.27 -33.30
N LEU A 31 -16.17 -23.14 -32.47
CA LEU A 31 -16.50 -24.57 -32.42
C LEU A 31 -17.40 -24.99 -31.25
N ALA A 32 -17.96 -24.04 -30.49
CA ALA A 32 -18.90 -24.35 -29.41
C ALA A 32 -19.95 -23.26 -29.20
N ARG A 33 -21.16 -23.67 -28.79
CA ARG A 33 -22.24 -22.77 -28.37
C ARG A 33 -21.74 -21.85 -27.27
N ALA A 34 -21.70 -20.55 -27.55
CA ALA A 34 -21.32 -19.54 -26.57
C ALA A 34 -22.26 -18.34 -26.67
N THR A 35 -22.76 -17.89 -25.51
CA THR A 35 -23.39 -16.58 -25.38
C THR A 35 -22.27 -15.56 -25.20
N LEU A 36 -22.11 -14.65 -26.15
CA LEU A 36 -21.14 -13.56 -26.03
C LEU A 36 -21.86 -12.36 -25.40
N SER A 37 -21.51 -12.05 -24.16
CA SER A 37 -21.94 -10.83 -23.48
C SER A 37 -20.84 -9.78 -23.61
N PHE A 38 -21.18 -8.58 -24.02
CA PHE A 38 -20.23 -7.46 -24.09
C PHE A 38 -20.87 -6.18 -23.57
N VAL A 39 -20.03 -5.32 -23.00
CA VAL A 39 -20.39 -4.01 -22.50
C VAL A 39 -19.63 -2.98 -23.34
N VAL A 40 -20.36 -2.08 -23.99
CA VAL A 40 -19.76 -0.93 -24.68
C VAL A 40 -20.09 0.31 -23.89
N ALA A 41 -19.07 0.95 -23.31
CA ALA A 41 -19.18 2.28 -22.73
C ALA A 41 -18.73 3.29 -23.77
N LEU A 42 -19.61 4.25 -24.09
CA LEU A 42 -19.28 5.37 -24.98
C LEU A 42 -19.07 6.61 -24.11
N GLY A 43 -17.83 7.09 -24.04
CA GLY A 43 -17.50 8.35 -23.40
C GLY A 43 -17.90 9.52 -24.30
N PHE A 44 -18.86 10.33 -23.86
CA PHE A 44 -19.06 11.68 -24.37
C PHE A 44 -18.76 12.68 -23.24
N ALA A 45 -18.19 13.82 -23.61
CA ALA A 45 -17.90 14.91 -22.68
C ALA A 45 -19.22 15.47 -22.08
N ALA A 46 -19.63 14.91 -20.93
CA ALA A 46 -20.69 15.31 -20.00
C ALA A 46 -22.14 15.48 -20.54
N PRO A 47 -23.19 15.24 -19.73
CA PRO A 47 -23.37 14.26 -18.67
C PRO A 47 -24.35 13.18 -19.17
N VAL A 48 -23.94 12.34 -20.13
CA VAL A 48 -24.75 11.17 -20.52
C VAL A 48 -23.82 10.00 -20.80
N SER A 49 -23.57 9.21 -19.76
CA SER A 49 -22.96 7.89 -19.92
C SER A 49 -24.06 6.94 -20.36
N ALA A 50 -24.04 6.52 -21.63
CA ALA A 50 -24.93 5.47 -22.12
C ALA A 50 -24.24 4.11 -21.96
N LEU A 51 -24.86 3.21 -21.18
CA LEU A 51 -24.46 1.82 -21.06
C LEU A 51 -25.29 0.99 -22.04
N ALA A 52 -24.65 0.39 -23.05
CA ALA A 52 -25.31 -0.58 -23.92
C ALA A 52 -24.92 -1.99 -23.48
N ILE A 53 -25.89 -2.77 -23.02
CA ILE A 53 -25.74 -4.20 -22.72
C ILE A 53 -26.36 -4.97 -23.88
N GLY A 54 -25.54 -5.75 -24.60
CA GLY A 54 -26.00 -6.63 -25.66
C GLY A 54 -25.64 -8.08 -25.37
N SER A 55 -26.53 -9.00 -25.73
CA SER A 55 -26.22 -10.43 -25.82
C SER A 55 -26.43 -10.87 -27.26
N VAL A 56 -25.50 -11.67 -27.78
CA VAL A 56 -25.65 -12.30 -29.10
C VAL A 56 -25.69 -13.81 -28.90
N ASP A 57 -26.80 -14.40 -29.30
CA ASP A 57 -26.93 -15.84 -29.40
C ASP A 57 -26.30 -16.31 -30.72
N THR A 58 -25.20 -17.06 -30.61
CA THR A 58 -24.44 -17.59 -31.75
C THR A 58 -25.16 -18.77 -32.43
N SER A 59 -26.33 -19.19 -31.93
CA SER A 59 -27.16 -20.27 -32.48
C SER A 59 -27.63 -20.07 -33.92
N THR A 60 -27.48 -18.87 -34.50
CA THR A 60 -27.86 -18.53 -35.89
C THR A 60 -26.69 -18.47 -36.88
N ILE A 61 -25.45 -18.65 -36.42
CA ILE A 61 -24.27 -18.62 -37.29
C ILE A 61 -24.13 -19.98 -37.97
N ASN A 62 -24.54 -20.06 -39.24
CA ASN A 62 -24.41 -21.29 -40.03
C ASN A 62 -22.95 -21.60 -40.34
N ASP A 63 -22.63 -22.89 -40.27
CA ASP A 63 -21.31 -23.53 -40.30
C ASP A 63 -20.61 -23.43 -41.68
N SER A 64 -20.44 -22.23 -42.22
CA SER A 64 -19.74 -21.96 -43.47
C SER A 64 -18.50 -21.10 -43.24
N ASN A 65 -17.42 -21.41 -43.95
CA ASN A 65 -16.08 -20.81 -43.89
C ASN A 65 -15.98 -19.28 -44.15
N ASP A 66 -17.08 -18.53 -44.09
CA ASP A 66 -17.10 -17.09 -44.31
C ASP A 66 -17.14 -16.32 -42.98
N THR A 67 -16.34 -15.26 -42.91
CA THR A 67 -16.36 -14.26 -41.84
C THR A 67 -17.79 -13.78 -41.61
N SER A 68 -18.36 -14.09 -40.45
CA SER A 68 -19.73 -13.66 -40.11
C SER A 68 -19.71 -12.21 -39.61
N GLU A 69 -20.48 -11.34 -40.27
CA GLU A 69 -20.56 -9.93 -39.92
C GLU A 69 -21.72 -9.70 -38.93
N ILE A 70 -21.41 -9.44 -37.65
CA ILE A 70 -22.41 -9.11 -36.64
C ILE A 70 -22.61 -7.58 -36.63
N THR A 71 -23.85 -7.14 -36.86
CA THR A 71 -24.22 -5.71 -36.81
C THR A 71 -24.99 -5.42 -35.53
N VAL A 72 -24.46 -4.54 -34.68
CA VAL A 72 -25.13 -4.07 -33.46
C VAL A 72 -25.56 -2.63 -33.66
N ASN A 73 -26.85 -2.34 -33.54
CA ASN A 73 -27.41 -0.99 -33.63
C ASN A 73 -27.50 -0.40 -32.22
N ILE A 74 -26.74 0.66 -31.96
CA ILE A 74 -26.83 1.41 -30.69
C ILE A 74 -27.77 2.60 -30.91
N LEU A 75 -28.89 2.63 -30.17
CA LEU A 75 -29.80 3.76 -30.13
C LEU A 75 -29.39 4.67 -28.97
N THR A 76 -28.94 5.88 -29.27
CA THR A 76 -28.73 6.93 -28.28
C THR A 76 -30.03 7.73 -28.16
N GLU A 77 -30.57 7.77 -26.94
CA GLU A 77 -31.80 8.46 -26.45
C GLU A 77 -33.07 7.60 -26.29
N GLY A 78 -33.40 7.33 -25.01
CA GLY A 78 -34.74 7.55 -24.46
C GLY A 78 -35.92 6.68 -24.91
N HIS A 79 -35.72 5.49 -25.49
CA HIS A 79 -36.83 4.60 -25.85
C HIS A 79 -36.51 3.13 -25.54
N VAL A 80 -37.42 2.44 -24.85
CA VAL A 80 -37.42 0.97 -24.76
C VAL A 80 -38.48 0.45 -25.71
N ALA A 81 -38.10 -0.41 -26.66
CA ALA A 81 -39.05 -1.07 -27.53
C ALA A 81 -39.75 -2.20 -26.76
N ASN A 82 -41.06 -2.06 -26.53
CA ASN A 82 -41.92 -3.20 -26.21
C ASN A 82 -43.08 -3.23 -27.22
N GLU A 83 -43.16 -4.30 -28.01
CA GLU A 83 -44.24 -4.60 -28.96
C GLU A 83 -44.83 -3.41 -29.76
N GLY A 84 -43.96 -2.53 -30.28
CA GLY A 84 -44.34 -1.54 -31.28
C GLY A 84 -45.17 -0.35 -30.79
N ARG A 85 -45.07 0.07 -29.52
CA ARG A 85 -45.53 1.40 -29.09
C ARG A 85 -44.46 2.14 -28.30
N ASP A 86 -44.12 3.35 -28.77
CA ASP A 86 -43.25 4.29 -28.07
C ASP A 86 -43.99 4.86 -26.86
N ILE A 87 -43.45 4.63 -25.67
CA ILE A 87 -43.89 5.28 -24.44
C ILE A 87 -42.68 6.06 -23.88
N ALA A 88 -42.83 7.38 -23.79
CA ALA A 88 -41.83 8.25 -23.17
C ALA A 88 -41.88 8.07 -21.64
N LEU A 89 -40.72 7.79 -21.03
CA LEU A 89 -40.56 7.78 -19.57
C LEU A 89 -40.14 9.18 -19.10
N THR A 90 -40.64 9.61 -17.94
CA THR A 90 -40.21 10.86 -17.31
C THR A 90 -38.90 10.66 -16.54
N ASP A 91 -38.15 11.75 -16.29
CA ASP A 91 -36.89 11.71 -15.54
C ASP A 91 -37.05 11.07 -14.15
N GLU A 92 -38.20 11.25 -13.51
CA GLU A 92 -38.53 10.67 -12.21
C GLU A 92 -38.64 9.13 -12.26
N GLN A 93 -39.13 8.57 -13.38
CA GLN A 93 -39.22 7.12 -13.60
C GLN A 93 -37.83 6.50 -13.89
N ILE A 94 -36.94 7.27 -14.52
CA ILE A 94 -35.56 6.86 -14.78
C ILE A 94 -34.76 6.84 -13.47
N GLN A 95 -34.94 7.85 -12.62
CA GLN A 95 -34.29 7.92 -11.31
C GLN A 95 -34.78 6.84 -10.35
N GLU A 96 -36.08 6.53 -10.35
CA GLU A 96 -36.63 5.44 -9.52
C GLU A 96 -36.14 4.05 -9.98
N ALA A 97 -36.01 3.81 -11.29
CA ALA A 97 -35.44 2.57 -11.81
C ALA A 97 -33.95 2.40 -11.44
N LEU A 98 -33.18 3.48 -11.42
CA LEU A 98 -31.80 3.50 -10.93
C LEU A 98 -31.73 3.27 -9.41
N ARG A 99 -32.68 3.81 -8.64
CA ARG A 99 -32.79 3.60 -7.18
C ARG A 99 -33.09 2.13 -6.85
N GLN A 100 -34.01 1.51 -7.59
CA GLN A 100 -34.39 0.11 -7.43
C GLN A 100 -33.28 -0.87 -7.88
N GLY A 101 -32.40 -0.46 -8.79
CA GLY A 101 -31.22 -1.24 -9.20
C GLY A 101 -30.12 -1.36 -8.12
N VAL A 102 -30.13 -0.50 -7.09
CA VAL A 102 -29.14 -0.51 -6.00
C VAL A 102 -29.67 -1.19 -4.73
N GLU A 103 -31.00 -1.25 -4.52
CA GLU A 103 -31.61 -1.93 -3.35
C GLU A 103 -31.87 -3.45 -3.56
N GLY A 104 -31.55 -4.01 -4.74
CA GLY A 104 -31.88 -5.39 -5.15
C GLY A 104 -30.95 -6.51 -4.68
N MET A 105 -30.28 -6.40 -3.52
CA MET A 105 -29.46 -7.49 -2.95
C MET A 105 -29.78 -7.81 -1.48
N SER A 106 -31.05 -7.69 -1.08
CA SER A 106 -31.69 -8.58 -0.10
C SER A 106 -33.22 -8.42 -0.20
N ALA A 107 -33.96 -9.52 -0.11
CA ALA A 107 -35.43 -9.61 -0.17
C ALA A 107 -36.09 -9.61 -1.57
N ILE A 108 -36.09 -10.78 -2.22
CA ILE A 108 -37.17 -11.14 -3.15
C ILE A 108 -38.28 -11.79 -2.31
N THR A 109 -39.37 -11.06 -2.09
CA THR A 109 -40.66 -11.70 -1.82
C THR A 109 -41.45 -11.65 -3.13
N GLU A 110 -41.85 -12.84 -3.58
CA GLU A 110 -42.67 -13.19 -4.76
C GLU A 110 -43.85 -12.24 -5.02
N PRO A 111 -44.21 -11.98 -6.31
CA PRO A 111 -44.72 -13.04 -7.19
C PRO A 111 -44.24 -12.95 -8.65
N TYR A 112 -43.20 -13.71 -9.02
CA TYR A 112 -42.85 -14.02 -10.43
C TYR A 112 -42.01 -15.32 -10.53
N ALA A 113 -42.40 -16.37 -9.81
CA ALA A 113 -41.71 -17.67 -9.74
C ALA A 113 -41.68 -18.54 -11.02
N ASP A 114 -42.28 -18.16 -12.14
CA ASP A 114 -42.68 -19.15 -13.16
C ASP A 114 -41.77 -19.27 -14.41
N ILE A 115 -40.54 -18.74 -14.39
CA ILE A 115 -39.64 -18.81 -15.57
C ILE A 115 -38.40 -19.70 -15.37
N PHE A 116 -38.14 -20.24 -14.16
CA PHE A 116 -36.92 -21.04 -13.89
C PHE A 116 -37.16 -22.51 -13.51
N ARG A 117 -38.24 -23.14 -14.00
CA ARG A 117 -38.43 -24.61 -13.88
C ARG A 117 -38.41 -25.31 -15.24
N SER A 118 -37.25 -25.38 -15.87
CA SER A 118 -36.92 -26.48 -16.80
C SER A 118 -35.44 -26.48 -17.19
N ALA A 119 -34.56 -26.94 -16.30
CA ALA A 119 -33.25 -27.48 -16.69
C ALA A 119 -32.85 -28.61 -15.72
N PRO A 120 -32.23 -29.71 -16.18
CA PRO A 120 -31.96 -30.89 -15.36
C PRO A 120 -30.82 -30.65 -14.36
N ASP A 121 -30.92 -31.30 -13.20
CA ASP A 121 -29.95 -31.26 -12.10
C ASP A 121 -28.53 -31.61 -12.55
N GLY A 122 -27.55 -30.79 -12.12
CA GLY A 122 -26.14 -31.17 -12.11
C GLY A 122 -25.17 -30.25 -12.87
N PHE A 123 -25.14 -28.94 -12.59
CA PHE A 123 -23.99 -28.10 -12.95
C PHE A 123 -23.92 -26.81 -12.12
N TYR A 124 -23.58 -26.93 -10.83
CA TYR A 124 -23.12 -25.78 -10.04
C TYR A 124 -21.88 -26.18 -9.26
N GLY A 125 -20.72 -25.84 -9.83
CA GLY A 125 -19.44 -25.78 -9.15
C GLY A 125 -18.86 -24.39 -9.37
N ASP A 126 -18.58 -23.71 -8.26
CA ASP A 126 -17.75 -22.52 -8.06
C ASP A 126 -17.34 -21.72 -9.30
N LEU A 127 -18.06 -20.62 -9.52
CA LEU A 127 -17.52 -19.41 -10.16
C LEU A 127 -17.95 -18.19 -9.34
N ALA A 128 -17.53 -18.15 -8.08
CA ALA A 128 -17.32 -16.89 -7.39
C ALA A 128 -16.04 -16.28 -7.96
N LEU A 129 -16.16 -15.66 -9.15
CA LEU A 129 -15.11 -14.83 -9.71
C LEU A 129 -14.97 -13.58 -8.84
N ASP A 130 -13.75 -13.41 -8.36
CA ASP A 130 -13.22 -12.30 -7.59
C ASP A 130 -13.65 -10.93 -8.16
N ASN A 131 -14.56 -10.26 -7.45
CA ASN A 131 -15.12 -8.96 -7.83
C ASN A 131 -14.12 -7.79 -7.72
N GLN A 132 -12.86 -8.02 -7.28
CA GLN A 132 -11.84 -6.97 -7.27
C GLN A 132 -11.15 -6.75 -8.62
N GLN A 133 -11.10 -7.74 -9.51
CA GLN A 133 -10.39 -7.59 -10.80
C GLN A 133 -11.18 -6.83 -11.88
N SER A 134 -12.50 -6.64 -11.71
CA SER A 134 -13.37 -6.17 -12.79
C SER A 134 -13.79 -4.69 -12.71
N ILE A 135 -13.32 -3.93 -11.71
CA ILE A 135 -13.65 -2.49 -11.57
C ILE A 135 -12.60 -1.56 -12.22
N ASN A 136 -11.55 -2.10 -12.86
CA ASN A 136 -10.47 -1.29 -13.44
C ASN A 136 -10.58 -0.99 -14.95
N LEU A 137 -11.71 -1.25 -15.59
CA LEU A 137 -11.98 -0.75 -16.94
C LEU A 137 -13.12 0.24 -16.87
N LEU A 138 -12.80 1.52 -16.64
CA LEU A 138 -13.42 2.73 -17.23
C LEU A 138 -13.06 4.02 -16.46
N SER A 139 -11.84 4.52 -16.66
CA SER A 139 -11.56 5.95 -16.91
C SER A 139 -10.14 6.06 -17.47
N SER A 140 -10.01 6.41 -18.74
CA SER A 140 -8.71 6.75 -19.35
C SER A 140 -8.33 8.20 -19.03
N GLU A 141 -8.58 8.64 -17.80
CA GLU A 141 -8.08 9.89 -17.22
C GLU A 141 -7.58 9.56 -15.81
N ASP A 142 -6.32 9.91 -15.58
CA ASP A 142 -5.41 9.68 -14.44
C ASP A 142 -4.80 8.27 -14.23
N THR A 143 -3.61 8.08 -14.81
CA THR A 143 -2.71 6.92 -14.70
C THR A 143 -1.94 6.86 -13.36
N LYS A 144 -2.07 7.89 -12.51
CA LYS A 144 -1.30 8.06 -11.26
C LYS A 144 -1.79 7.16 -10.13
N ARG A 145 -0.89 6.34 -9.56
CA ARG A 145 -1.22 5.43 -8.43
C ARG A 145 -0.03 5.20 -7.50
N LEU A 146 -0.28 5.29 -6.18
CA LEU A 146 0.61 4.75 -5.15
C LEU A 146 0.05 3.42 -4.66
N ILE A 147 0.64 2.33 -5.15
CA ILE A 147 0.18 0.94 -4.99
C ILE A 147 0.70 0.36 -3.67
N SER A 148 -0.17 -0.31 -2.93
CA SER A 148 0.20 -0.97 -1.67
C SER A 148 0.47 -2.45 -1.89
N ILE A 149 1.70 -2.91 -1.65
CA ILE A 149 2.06 -4.33 -1.66
C ILE A 149 2.42 -4.73 -0.23
N GLU A 150 1.42 -5.22 0.48
CA GLU A 150 1.47 -5.57 1.90
C GLU A 150 0.60 -6.78 2.18
N GLY A 151 0.95 -7.59 3.18
CA GLY A 151 0.11 -8.63 3.75
C GLY A 151 -0.06 -8.47 5.26
N ALA A 152 -0.78 -9.39 5.90
CA ALA A 152 -1.00 -9.40 7.35
C ALA A 152 0.30 -9.56 8.15
N ASN A 153 1.34 -10.11 7.52
CA ASN A 153 2.66 -10.31 8.09
C ASN A 153 3.76 -10.18 7.01
N ARG A 154 5.03 -10.21 7.42
CA ARG A 154 6.18 -10.08 6.51
C ARG A 154 6.29 -11.20 5.47
N TYR A 155 5.80 -12.39 5.78
CA TYR A 155 5.83 -13.55 4.88
C TYR A 155 4.81 -13.39 3.75
N GLU A 156 3.61 -12.94 4.09
CA GLU A 156 2.58 -12.60 3.10
C GLU A 156 2.98 -11.38 2.26
N THR A 157 3.57 -10.33 2.85
CA THR A 157 4.13 -9.21 2.08
C THR A 157 5.17 -9.70 1.08
N ALA A 158 6.12 -10.54 1.50
CA ALA A 158 7.12 -11.11 0.61
C ALA A 158 6.48 -11.96 -0.51
N ALA A 159 5.47 -12.77 -0.20
CA ALA A 159 4.73 -13.54 -1.19
C ALA A 159 4.05 -12.64 -2.24
N ARG A 160 3.38 -11.56 -1.81
CA ARG A 160 2.74 -10.59 -2.72
C ARG A 160 3.76 -9.84 -3.59
N ILE A 161 4.93 -9.52 -3.06
CA ILE A 161 6.05 -8.96 -3.84
C ILE A 161 6.51 -9.97 -4.90
N VAL A 162 6.67 -11.24 -4.51
CA VAL A 162 7.06 -12.33 -5.43
C VAL A 162 6.02 -12.52 -6.52
N GLN A 163 4.73 -12.44 -6.23
CA GLN A 163 3.66 -12.48 -7.25
C GLN A 163 3.76 -11.34 -8.26
N LYS A 164 4.22 -10.15 -7.86
CA LYS A 164 4.47 -9.04 -8.79
C LYS A 164 5.73 -9.25 -9.63
N ALA A 165 6.79 -9.78 -9.02
CA ALA A 165 8.08 -10.02 -9.69
C ALA A 165 8.05 -11.23 -10.64
N PHE A 166 7.25 -12.23 -10.27
CA PHE A 166 7.08 -13.52 -10.93
C PHE A 166 5.58 -13.87 -11.01
N PRO A 167 4.81 -13.28 -11.96
CA PRO A 167 3.35 -13.43 -12.04
C PRO A 167 2.87 -14.87 -12.27
N ASP A 168 3.68 -15.69 -12.91
CA ASP A 168 3.34 -17.07 -13.27
C ASP A 168 4.57 -17.99 -13.24
N GLU A 169 4.36 -19.30 -13.35
CA GLU A 169 5.43 -20.30 -13.42
C GLU A 169 6.41 -20.02 -14.58
N GLN A 170 5.91 -19.51 -15.72
CA GLN A 170 6.72 -19.24 -16.90
C GLN A 170 7.72 -18.09 -16.68
N SER A 171 7.42 -17.18 -15.75
CA SER A 171 8.30 -16.08 -15.38
C SER A 171 9.54 -16.51 -14.58
N LEU A 172 9.54 -17.73 -13.99
CA LEU A 172 10.68 -18.30 -13.26
C LEU A 172 11.44 -19.31 -14.13
N THR A 173 12.35 -18.83 -14.95
CA THR A 173 13.10 -19.69 -15.88
C THR A 173 14.17 -20.56 -15.20
N SER A 174 14.61 -20.17 -14.01
CA SER A 174 15.72 -20.81 -13.30
C SER A 174 15.32 -22.03 -12.48
N GLY A 175 14.05 -22.10 -12.06
CA GLY A 175 13.53 -23.10 -11.11
C GLY A 175 14.12 -23.00 -9.70
N TRP A 176 14.84 -21.92 -9.40
CA TRP A 176 15.45 -21.65 -8.10
C TRP A 176 14.55 -20.73 -7.25
N ALA A 177 14.70 -20.82 -5.93
CA ALA A 177 14.30 -19.78 -4.99
C ALA A 177 15.31 -19.69 -3.85
N ILE A 178 15.45 -18.50 -3.28
CA ILE A 178 16.19 -18.30 -2.03
C ILE A 178 15.19 -18.18 -0.89
N VAL A 179 15.44 -18.89 0.21
CA VAL A 179 14.68 -18.78 1.46
C VAL A 179 15.61 -18.24 2.55
N ALA A 180 15.24 -17.11 3.14
CA ALA A 180 15.99 -16.45 4.20
C ALA A 180 15.14 -16.27 5.45
N SER A 181 15.77 -16.00 6.60
CA SER A 181 15.03 -15.71 7.82
C SER A 181 14.24 -14.40 7.67
N GLY A 182 12.94 -14.44 7.94
CA GLY A 182 12.13 -13.24 8.09
C GLY A 182 12.38 -12.52 9.42
N GLU A 183 13.05 -13.16 10.38
CA GLU A 183 13.22 -12.67 11.76
C GLU A 183 14.62 -12.05 11.97
N SER A 184 15.61 -12.45 11.15
CA SER A 184 17.00 -12.03 11.25
C SER A 184 17.55 -11.64 9.86
N TRP A 185 17.97 -10.39 9.71
CA TRP A 185 18.46 -9.80 8.46
C TRP A 185 19.94 -10.03 8.11
N PRO A 186 20.92 -10.21 9.04
CA PRO A 186 22.35 -10.13 8.70
C PRO A 186 22.82 -11.13 7.64
N ASP A 187 22.31 -12.35 7.71
CA ASP A 187 22.69 -13.42 6.77
C ASP A 187 22.10 -13.18 5.37
N ALA A 188 20.98 -12.45 5.27
CA ALA A 188 20.24 -12.28 4.03
C ALA A 188 20.72 -11.09 3.17
N LEU A 189 21.53 -10.18 3.72
CA LEU A 189 21.92 -8.94 3.02
C LEU A 189 22.63 -9.19 1.68
N ALA A 190 23.46 -10.23 1.60
CA ALA A 190 24.18 -10.56 0.38
C ALA A 190 23.36 -11.44 -0.60
N ALA A 191 22.18 -11.92 -0.19
CA ALA A 191 21.39 -12.87 -0.96
C ALA A 191 20.82 -12.27 -2.25
N THR A 192 20.51 -10.97 -2.26
CA THR A 192 19.90 -10.31 -3.43
C THR A 192 20.77 -10.36 -4.68
N ALA A 193 22.09 -10.23 -4.55
CA ALA A 193 23.01 -10.38 -5.68
C ALA A 193 22.93 -11.79 -6.28
N LEU A 194 22.91 -12.82 -5.43
CA LEU A 194 22.78 -14.21 -5.87
C LEU A 194 21.41 -14.46 -6.50
N ALA A 195 20.35 -13.85 -5.96
CA ALA A 195 19.01 -13.92 -6.54
C ALA A 195 18.99 -13.37 -7.97
N GLY A 196 19.71 -12.27 -8.24
CA GLY A 196 19.87 -11.71 -9.59
C GLY A 196 20.72 -12.58 -10.51
N GLY A 197 21.79 -13.17 -9.99
CA GLY A 197 22.63 -14.12 -10.73
C GLY A 197 21.87 -15.38 -11.15
N LEU A 198 20.99 -15.89 -10.29
CA LEU A 198 20.17 -17.07 -10.53
C LEU A 198 18.82 -16.76 -11.19
N ASP A 199 18.43 -15.49 -11.32
CA ASP A 199 17.10 -15.05 -11.70
C ASP A 199 15.98 -15.76 -10.91
N CYS A 200 15.94 -15.51 -9.59
CA CYS A 200 14.99 -16.17 -8.69
C CYS A 200 14.44 -15.24 -7.59
N PRO A 201 13.28 -15.58 -6.98
CA PRO A 201 12.73 -14.84 -5.85
C PRO A 201 13.52 -15.05 -4.55
N ILE A 202 13.36 -14.11 -3.63
CA ILE A 202 13.68 -14.28 -2.20
C ILE A 202 12.36 -14.38 -1.44
N LEU A 203 12.18 -15.50 -0.74
CA LEU A 203 11.08 -15.76 0.18
C LEU A 203 11.59 -15.81 1.62
N LEU A 204 10.68 -15.67 2.58
CA LEU A 204 11.02 -15.54 4.00
C LEU A 204 10.46 -16.70 4.81
N THR A 205 11.17 -17.12 5.86
CA THR A 205 10.68 -18.16 6.79
C THR A 205 10.84 -17.75 8.25
N ASN A 206 10.08 -18.35 9.16
CA ASN A 206 10.45 -18.37 10.58
C ASN A 206 11.63 -19.32 10.80
N LYS A 207 12.26 -19.27 11.97
CA LYS A 207 13.34 -20.19 12.36
C LYS A 207 12.94 -21.66 12.20
N ASP A 208 11.79 -22.06 12.74
CA ASP A 208 11.42 -23.48 12.88
C ASP A 208 10.19 -23.89 12.07
N ILE A 209 9.50 -22.94 11.45
CA ILE A 209 8.23 -23.17 10.75
C ILE A 209 8.28 -22.46 9.40
N LEU A 210 8.09 -23.24 8.32
CA LEU A 210 7.88 -22.71 6.97
C LEU A 210 6.45 -22.14 6.89
N PRO A 211 6.27 -20.82 6.67
CA PRO A 211 4.93 -20.23 6.52
C PRO A 211 4.20 -20.79 5.30
N ALA A 212 2.87 -20.88 5.39
CA ALA A 212 2.04 -21.33 4.28
C ALA A 212 2.21 -20.42 3.06
N GLU A 213 2.28 -19.11 3.27
CA GLU A 213 2.46 -18.11 2.23
C GLU A 213 3.77 -18.31 1.44
N THR A 214 4.79 -18.86 2.08
CA THR A 214 6.06 -19.18 1.40
C THR A 214 5.98 -20.49 0.63
N GLU A 215 5.39 -21.53 1.23
CA GLU A 215 5.21 -22.81 0.53
C GLU A 215 4.30 -22.65 -0.69
N ASP A 216 3.21 -21.90 -0.56
CA ASP A 216 2.26 -21.64 -1.65
C ASP A 216 2.94 -20.97 -2.86
N GLU A 217 3.83 -20.01 -2.62
CA GLU A 217 4.62 -19.39 -3.70
C GLU A 217 5.64 -20.34 -4.33
N LEU A 218 6.31 -21.16 -3.52
CA LEU A 218 7.22 -22.20 -4.05
C LEU A 218 6.48 -23.21 -4.92
N ILE A 219 5.23 -23.55 -4.58
CA ILE A 219 4.37 -24.43 -5.39
C ILE A 219 3.90 -23.70 -6.64
N ARG A 220 3.37 -22.48 -6.51
CA ARG A 220 2.83 -21.67 -7.61
C ARG A 220 3.87 -21.43 -8.71
N LEU A 221 5.12 -21.23 -8.32
CA LEU A 221 6.24 -21.00 -9.24
C LEU A 221 6.93 -22.28 -9.73
N GLY A 222 6.48 -23.47 -9.30
CA GLY A 222 7.09 -24.73 -9.71
C GLY A 222 8.55 -24.87 -9.26
N VAL A 223 8.92 -24.30 -8.10
CA VAL A 223 10.31 -24.27 -7.63
C VAL A 223 10.79 -25.69 -7.34
N GLY A 224 11.84 -26.12 -8.04
CA GLY A 224 12.49 -27.43 -7.85
C GLY A 224 13.77 -27.36 -7.02
N LYS A 225 14.37 -26.17 -6.86
CA LYS A 225 15.63 -25.99 -6.14
C LYS A 225 15.57 -24.80 -5.20
N VAL A 226 16.01 -24.99 -3.96
CA VAL A 226 15.96 -23.97 -2.92
C VAL A 226 17.35 -23.77 -2.33
N ILE A 227 17.73 -22.51 -2.13
CA ILE A 227 18.89 -22.13 -1.34
C ILE A 227 18.41 -21.50 -0.04
N ILE A 228 18.71 -22.13 1.09
CA ILE A 228 18.56 -21.51 2.40
C ILE A 228 19.78 -20.64 2.64
N VAL A 229 19.55 -19.37 2.95
CA VAL A 229 20.60 -18.44 3.38
C VAL A 229 20.53 -18.27 4.89
N GLY A 230 21.64 -18.57 5.56
CA GLY A 230 21.79 -18.45 7.01
C GLY A 230 21.93 -19.78 7.73
N GLY A 231 22.55 -19.70 8.91
CA GLY A 231 22.82 -20.87 9.75
C GLY A 231 21.57 -21.49 10.35
N LYS A 232 21.72 -22.68 10.94
CA LYS A 232 20.62 -23.40 11.63
C LYS A 232 19.99 -22.63 12.79
N GLU A 233 20.68 -21.63 13.32
CA GLU A 233 20.18 -20.80 14.42
C GLU A 233 19.15 -19.76 13.99
N VAL A 234 19.09 -19.44 12.69
CA VAL A 234 18.12 -18.48 12.12
C VAL A 234 17.14 -19.13 11.15
N VAL A 235 17.51 -20.28 10.56
CA VAL A 235 16.62 -21.15 9.78
C VAL A 235 17.01 -22.60 10.09
N SER A 236 16.26 -23.27 10.96
CA SER A 236 16.65 -24.59 11.47
C SER A 236 16.55 -25.69 10.41
N ASP A 237 17.04 -26.88 10.75
CA ASP A 237 16.97 -28.02 9.85
C ASP A 237 15.55 -28.58 9.70
N VAL A 238 14.61 -28.20 10.60
CA VAL A 238 13.19 -28.51 10.43
C VAL A 238 12.67 -27.87 9.15
N VAL A 239 12.94 -26.58 8.94
CA VAL A 239 12.54 -25.88 7.71
C VAL A 239 13.21 -26.50 6.48
N LYS A 240 14.49 -26.88 6.58
CA LYS A 240 15.21 -27.55 5.49
C LYS A 240 14.56 -28.87 5.08
N VAL A 241 14.19 -29.70 6.07
CA VAL A 241 13.51 -30.98 5.83
C VAL A 241 12.14 -30.72 5.20
N THR A 242 11.35 -29.79 5.75
CA THR A 242 10.04 -29.42 5.18
C THR A 242 10.16 -28.97 3.72
N LEU A 243 11.12 -28.10 3.39
CA LEU A 243 11.35 -27.63 2.02
C LEU A 243 11.73 -28.76 1.05
N ASN A 244 12.51 -29.74 1.51
CA ASN A 244 12.94 -30.88 0.70
C ASN A 244 11.79 -31.86 0.45
N ASP A 245 11.04 -32.17 1.50
CA ASP A 245 9.94 -33.15 1.44
C ASP A 245 8.76 -32.58 0.64
N ASN A 246 8.46 -31.28 0.81
CA ASN A 246 7.47 -30.59 0.00
C ASN A 246 8.01 -30.44 -1.44
N GLY A 247 7.28 -30.98 -2.42
CA GLY A 247 7.64 -30.84 -3.83
C GLY A 247 8.91 -31.58 -4.28
N ASN A 248 9.53 -32.41 -3.43
CA ASN A 248 10.76 -33.16 -3.72
C ASN A 248 11.91 -32.22 -4.21
N ARG A 249 12.08 -31.10 -3.52
CA ARG A 249 13.01 -30.03 -3.93
C ARG A 249 14.43 -30.36 -3.52
N THR A 250 15.40 -29.89 -4.31
CA THR A 250 16.82 -29.92 -3.92
C THR A 250 17.14 -28.72 -3.03
N VAL A 251 17.54 -28.94 -1.78
CA VAL A 251 17.79 -27.85 -0.81
C VAL A 251 19.27 -27.73 -0.45
N LEU A 252 19.88 -26.61 -0.84
CA LEU A 252 21.23 -26.19 -0.45
C LEU A 252 21.16 -25.21 0.72
N ARG A 253 22.16 -25.20 1.61
CA ARG A 253 22.32 -24.17 2.64
C ARG A 253 23.63 -23.43 2.40
N LEU A 254 23.57 -22.10 2.33
CA LEU A 254 24.72 -21.20 2.32
C LEU A 254 24.76 -20.46 3.67
N SER A 255 25.80 -20.72 4.47
CA SER A 255 25.93 -20.17 5.82
C SER A 255 27.36 -20.23 6.31
N GLY A 256 27.72 -19.34 7.24
CA GLY A 256 28.91 -19.47 8.07
C GLY A 256 28.61 -19.27 9.56
N ASP A 257 29.63 -19.16 10.40
CA ASP A 257 29.44 -18.96 11.86
C ASP A 257 28.95 -17.53 12.19
N ASN A 258 29.03 -16.63 11.21
CA ASN A 258 28.56 -15.26 11.30
C ASN A 258 28.20 -14.72 9.91
N ARG A 259 27.53 -13.56 9.89
CA ARG A 259 27.10 -12.84 8.67
C ARG A 259 28.19 -12.64 7.61
N TYR A 260 29.44 -12.44 8.02
CA TYR A 260 30.56 -12.23 7.10
C TYR A 260 30.87 -13.52 6.35
N GLN A 261 30.98 -14.64 7.07
CA GLN A 261 31.19 -15.94 6.46
C GLN A 261 29.96 -16.44 5.67
N THR A 262 28.74 -16.07 6.08
CA THR A 262 27.54 -16.30 5.25
C THR A 262 27.64 -15.53 3.93
N ALA A 263 28.04 -14.26 3.95
CA ALA A 263 28.26 -13.47 2.73
C ALA A 263 29.39 -14.07 1.86
N GLU A 264 30.48 -14.55 2.45
CA GLU A 264 31.57 -15.26 1.76
C GLU A 264 31.08 -16.58 1.11
N ALA A 265 30.21 -17.33 1.77
CA ALA A 265 29.60 -18.54 1.22
C ALA A 265 28.70 -18.23 0.01
N ILE A 266 27.92 -17.14 0.09
CA ILE A 266 27.11 -16.65 -1.03
C ILE A 266 28.01 -16.25 -2.21
N PHE A 267 29.03 -15.44 -1.94
CA PHE A 267 30.02 -14.99 -2.92
C PHE A 267 30.69 -16.18 -3.63
N THR A 268 31.18 -17.14 -2.87
CA THR A 268 31.89 -18.32 -3.40
C THR A 268 30.98 -19.20 -4.25
N TYR A 269 29.72 -19.38 -3.84
CA TYR A 269 28.76 -20.13 -4.62
C TYR A 269 28.50 -19.46 -5.97
N GLY A 270 28.18 -18.16 -6.01
CA GLY A 270 27.89 -17.48 -7.26
C GLY A 270 29.08 -17.38 -8.22
N LYS A 271 30.33 -17.45 -7.74
CA LYS A 271 31.52 -17.55 -8.61
C LYS A 271 31.54 -18.80 -9.50
N THR A 272 30.83 -19.85 -9.10
CA THR A 272 30.90 -21.17 -9.76
C THR A 272 29.53 -21.69 -10.19
N ALA A 273 28.45 -20.97 -9.87
CA ALA A 273 27.08 -21.41 -10.13
C ALA A 273 26.57 -21.10 -11.55
N GLY A 274 27.35 -20.38 -12.37
CA GLY A 274 27.02 -20.11 -13.77
C GLY A 274 27.18 -21.32 -14.69
N VAL A 275 26.73 -21.15 -15.94
CA VAL A 275 26.77 -22.22 -16.95
C VAL A 275 28.22 -22.69 -17.17
N GLY A 276 28.46 -23.99 -17.06
CA GLY A 276 29.80 -24.56 -17.21
C GLY A 276 30.77 -24.18 -16.08
N GLY A 277 30.27 -23.72 -14.94
CA GLY A 277 31.09 -23.27 -13.81
C GLY A 277 31.56 -21.81 -13.93
N SER A 278 30.95 -21.02 -14.82
CA SER A 278 31.27 -19.60 -14.93
C SER A 278 30.82 -18.82 -13.70
N SER A 279 31.43 -17.65 -13.48
CA SER A 279 30.94 -16.69 -12.49
C SER A 279 29.58 -16.14 -12.89
N LEU A 280 28.69 -15.97 -11.90
CA LEU A 280 27.46 -15.20 -12.03
C LEU A 280 27.71 -13.70 -11.84
N TRP A 281 28.86 -13.33 -11.30
CA TRP A 281 29.16 -11.98 -10.86
C TRP A 281 29.60 -11.06 -11.98
N ASP A 282 29.22 -9.79 -11.83
CA ASP A 282 29.82 -8.67 -12.54
C ASP A 282 31.27 -8.42 -12.08
N ASN A 283 32.00 -7.57 -12.82
CA ASN A 283 33.34 -7.13 -12.44
C ASN A 283 33.34 -6.08 -11.32
N THR A 284 32.17 -5.62 -10.87
CA THR A 284 32.01 -4.68 -9.75
C THR A 284 31.46 -5.39 -8.52
N ALA A 285 32.10 -5.23 -7.37
CA ALA A 285 31.59 -5.72 -6.09
C ALA A 285 31.09 -4.56 -5.20
N ILE A 286 30.02 -4.81 -4.45
CA ILE A 286 29.49 -3.87 -3.46
C ILE A 286 30.07 -4.20 -2.10
N VAL A 287 30.57 -3.18 -1.41
CA VAL A 287 31.00 -3.26 -0.01
C VAL A 287 29.96 -2.52 0.84
N ALA A 288 29.39 -3.20 1.82
CA ALA A 288 28.39 -2.64 2.72
C ALA A 288 28.71 -2.96 4.18
N SER A 289 28.07 -2.27 5.12
CA SER A 289 28.27 -2.56 6.55
C SER A 289 27.67 -3.91 6.95
N GLY A 290 28.42 -4.73 7.68
CA GLY A 290 27.89 -5.91 8.37
C GLY A 290 27.12 -5.59 9.67
N VAL A 291 27.15 -4.33 10.12
CA VAL A 291 26.52 -3.89 11.38
C VAL A 291 25.17 -3.23 11.16
N THR A 292 24.98 -2.53 10.04
CA THR A 292 23.73 -1.85 9.70
C THR A 292 23.25 -2.28 8.33
N PHE A 293 21.96 -2.62 8.21
CA PHE A 293 21.40 -3.16 6.97
C PHE A 293 21.05 -2.11 5.91
N ALA A 294 20.81 -0.87 6.30
CA ALA A 294 20.07 0.08 5.45
C ALA A 294 20.78 0.37 4.12
N ASP A 295 22.08 0.61 4.17
CA ASP A 295 22.87 0.92 2.97
C ASP A 295 22.94 -0.29 2.02
N ALA A 296 23.06 -1.51 2.57
CA ALA A 296 23.01 -2.77 1.81
C ALA A 296 21.63 -3.00 1.16
N LEU A 297 20.53 -2.67 1.85
CA LEU A 297 19.19 -2.82 1.29
C LEU A 297 18.90 -1.78 0.20
N ALA A 298 19.36 -0.54 0.35
CA ALA A 298 19.16 0.50 -0.64
C ALA A 298 19.84 0.16 -1.99
N ILE A 299 21.03 -0.44 -1.95
CA ILE A 299 21.78 -0.85 -3.17
C ILE A 299 21.32 -2.21 -3.72
N SER A 300 20.51 -2.96 -2.99
CA SER A 300 20.11 -4.33 -3.34
C SER A 300 19.42 -4.46 -4.72
N PRO A 301 18.56 -3.53 -5.19
CA PRO A 301 18.01 -3.61 -6.56
C PRO A 301 19.08 -3.57 -7.64
N ILE A 302 20.14 -2.76 -7.45
CA ILE A 302 21.28 -2.68 -8.37
C ILE A 302 22.08 -3.97 -8.28
N ALA A 303 22.34 -4.48 -7.07
CA ALA A 303 23.02 -5.76 -6.86
C ALA A 303 22.31 -6.92 -7.58
N PHE A 304 20.97 -6.96 -7.55
CA PHE A 304 20.17 -7.90 -8.32
C PHE A 304 20.34 -7.69 -9.83
N SER A 305 20.06 -6.48 -10.30
CA SER A 305 19.98 -6.16 -11.74
C SER A 305 21.32 -6.34 -12.45
N GLN A 306 22.40 -5.94 -11.78
CA GLN A 306 23.76 -5.95 -12.31
C GLN A 306 24.55 -7.19 -11.90
N LYS A 307 24.01 -8.04 -11.00
CA LYS A 307 24.73 -9.21 -10.47
C LYS A 307 26.03 -8.84 -9.75
N MET A 308 26.03 -7.68 -9.08
CA MET A 308 27.17 -7.22 -8.28
C MET A 308 27.16 -7.93 -6.92
N PRO A 309 28.16 -8.76 -6.59
CA PRO A 309 28.20 -9.44 -5.31
C PRO A 309 28.36 -8.44 -4.16
N ILE A 310 27.69 -8.70 -3.04
CA ILE A 310 27.79 -7.89 -1.82
C ILE A 310 28.72 -8.57 -0.82
N VAL A 311 29.75 -7.86 -0.38
CA VAL A 311 30.63 -8.24 0.73
C VAL A 311 30.44 -7.28 1.91
N LEU A 312 30.74 -7.76 3.13
CA LEU A 312 30.44 -7.04 4.36
C LEU A 312 31.71 -6.56 5.07
N ALA A 313 31.77 -5.26 5.35
CA ALA A 313 32.76 -4.65 6.24
C ALA A 313 32.39 -4.86 7.71
N SER A 314 33.40 -5.05 8.56
CA SER A 314 33.25 -5.32 9.99
C SER A 314 32.69 -4.12 10.75
N GLU A 315 32.49 -4.29 12.05
CA GLU A 315 32.18 -3.20 12.97
C GLU A 315 33.20 -2.06 13.02
N PHE A 316 34.43 -2.30 12.59
CA PHE A 316 35.49 -1.28 12.48
C PHE A 316 35.61 -0.68 11.07
N GLY A 317 34.75 -1.12 10.14
CA GLY A 317 34.78 -0.68 8.75
C GLY A 317 35.91 -1.30 7.91
N ASP A 318 36.62 -2.28 8.44
CA ASP A 318 37.62 -3.10 7.74
C ASP A 318 37.01 -4.35 7.10
N LEU A 319 37.68 -4.89 6.08
CA LEU A 319 37.35 -6.21 5.54
C LEU A 319 38.12 -7.29 6.30
N ARG A 320 37.41 -8.34 6.72
CA ARG A 320 38.06 -9.50 7.33
C ARG A 320 39.02 -10.14 6.34
N SER A 321 40.10 -10.74 6.83
CA SER A 321 41.09 -11.41 5.96
C SER A 321 40.48 -12.49 5.07
N SER A 322 39.46 -13.20 5.55
CA SER A 322 38.71 -14.18 4.74
C SER A 322 37.91 -13.52 3.61
N THR A 323 37.33 -12.35 3.86
CA THR A 323 36.60 -11.58 2.86
C THR A 323 37.55 -11.00 1.81
N LEU A 324 38.68 -10.42 2.24
CA LEU A 324 39.74 -9.98 1.31
C LEU A 324 40.25 -11.14 0.45
N GLN A 325 40.48 -12.30 1.05
CA GLN A 325 40.91 -13.48 0.30
C GLN A 325 39.89 -13.90 -0.77
N CYS A 326 38.59 -13.80 -0.49
CA CYS A 326 37.54 -14.07 -1.49
C CYS A 326 37.66 -13.11 -2.69
N ILE A 327 37.88 -11.82 -2.42
CA ILE A 327 38.06 -10.79 -3.45
C ILE A 327 39.35 -11.02 -4.24
N GLU A 328 40.47 -11.28 -3.54
CA GLU A 328 41.79 -11.54 -4.15
C GLU A 328 41.76 -12.73 -5.11
N GLN A 329 41.00 -13.78 -4.77
CA GLN A 329 40.80 -14.96 -5.61
C GLN A 329 39.83 -14.73 -6.78
N SER A 330 39.22 -13.56 -6.89
CA SER A 330 38.34 -13.14 -7.99
C SER A 330 39.03 -12.06 -8.84
N PRO A 331 39.99 -12.42 -9.71
CA PRO A 331 40.72 -11.46 -10.54
C PRO A 331 39.81 -10.68 -11.50
N GLU A 332 38.61 -11.18 -11.79
CA GLU A 332 37.58 -10.51 -12.57
C GLU A 332 36.98 -9.28 -11.89
N LEU A 333 37.16 -9.11 -10.57
CA LEU A 333 36.70 -7.92 -9.87
C LEU A 333 37.69 -6.77 -10.08
N GLU A 334 37.22 -5.71 -10.73
CA GLU A 334 38.03 -4.57 -11.17
C GLU A 334 37.53 -3.23 -10.61
N ALA A 335 36.35 -3.22 -9.99
CA ALA A 335 35.75 -2.03 -9.38
C ALA A 335 34.95 -2.35 -8.11
N PHE A 336 34.79 -1.35 -7.24
CA PHE A 336 34.12 -1.49 -5.95
C PHE A 336 33.19 -0.32 -5.64
N VAL A 337 31.96 -0.60 -5.21
CA VAL A 337 31.01 0.41 -4.74
C VAL A 337 30.85 0.28 -3.23
N LEU A 338 31.26 1.31 -2.50
CA LEU A 338 31.19 1.39 -1.04
C LEU A 338 29.89 2.09 -0.65
N THR A 339 29.04 1.40 0.09
CA THR A 339 27.74 1.93 0.55
C THR A 339 27.78 2.24 2.04
N GLY A 340 27.77 3.54 2.35
CA GLY A 340 27.91 4.06 3.71
C GLY A 340 29.19 4.87 3.92
N GLY A 341 29.14 5.78 4.90
CA GLY A 341 30.23 6.69 5.21
C GLY A 341 31.46 6.02 5.83
N ILE A 342 32.49 6.82 6.12
CA ILE A 342 33.79 6.34 6.63
C ILE A 342 33.72 5.58 7.96
N THR A 343 32.66 5.81 8.75
CA THR A 343 32.40 5.09 10.00
C THR A 343 31.81 3.69 9.80
N ARG A 344 31.40 3.37 8.57
CA ARG A 344 30.84 2.07 8.16
C ARG A 344 31.81 1.28 7.30
N ILE A 345 32.58 1.97 6.46
CA ILE A 345 33.63 1.41 5.62
C ILE A 345 34.79 2.39 5.65
N SER A 346 35.92 2.02 6.26
CA SER A 346 37.02 2.93 6.52
C SER A 346 37.71 3.40 5.23
N ASP A 347 38.41 4.54 5.30
CA ASP A 347 39.28 5.01 4.20
C ASP A 347 40.40 4.01 3.90
N GLU A 348 40.90 3.30 4.92
CA GLU A 348 41.91 2.25 4.75
C GLU A 348 41.37 1.07 3.92
N THR A 349 40.11 0.68 4.12
CA THR A 349 39.46 -0.33 3.28
C THR A 349 39.29 0.15 1.85
N GLU A 350 38.85 1.40 1.65
CA GLU A 350 38.72 1.98 0.33
C GLU A 350 40.06 2.01 -0.40
N GLN A 351 41.13 2.48 0.25
CA GLN A 351 42.47 2.50 -0.32
C GLN A 351 42.98 1.09 -0.64
N THR A 352 42.72 0.11 0.23
CA THR A 352 43.11 -1.29 -0.01
C THR A 352 42.46 -1.85 -1.27
N LEU A 353 41.19 -1.54 -1.51
CA LEU A 353 40.44 -1.99 -2.68
C LEU A 353 40.86 -1.25 -3.94
N GLU A 354 41.11 0.06 -3.86
CA GLU A 354 41.68 0.82 -4.97
C GLU A 354 43.05 0.26 -5.37
N ASP A 355 43.95 0.05 -4.42
CA ASP A 355 45.29 -0.50 -4.68
C ASP A 355 45.21 -1.88 -5.33
N LEU A 356 44.30 -2.74 -4.87
CA LEU A 356 44.07 -4.05 -5.47
C LEU A 356 43.57 -3.95 -6.91
N ALA A 357 42.61 -3.06 -7.20
CA ALA A 357 42.09 -2.85 -8.55
C ALA A 357 43.17 -2.30 -9.49
N ARG A 358 43.99 -1.34 -9.03
CA ARG A 358 45.13 -0.79 -9.77
C ARG A 358 46.18 -1.86 -10.08
N GLN A 359 46.50 -2.72 -9.10
CA GLN A 359 47.43 -3.84 -9.30
C GLN A 359 46.94 -4.84 -10.36
N ARG A 360 45.62 -4.98 -10.53
CA ARG A 360 45.01 -5.80 -11.58
C ARG A 360 44.97 -5.13 -12.95
N GLY A 361 45.34 -3.86 -13.05
CA GLY A 361 45.39 -3.12 -14.31
C GLY A 361 44.03 -2.60 -14.78
N THR A 362 43.08 -2.36 -13.86
CA THR A 362 41.81 -1.70 -14.19
C THR A 362 42.06 -0.41 -15.00
N SER A 363 41.25 -0.21 -16.04
CA SER A 363 41.30 1.01 -16.85
C SER A 363 40.41 2.13 -16.29
N SER A 364 39.65 1.86 -15.21
CA SER A 364 38.83 2.89 -14.56
C SER A 364 39.73 3.95 -13.92
N PRO A 365 39.48 5.25 -14.15
CA PRO A 365 40.14 6.31 -13.41
C PRO A 365 39.79 6.26 -11.92
N ASP A 366 38.57 5.83 -11.59
CA ASP A 366 38.01 5.74 -10.24
C ASP A 366 37.53 4.29 -10.01
N PRO A 367 38.40 3.38 -9.54
CA PRO A 367 38.03 1.98 -9.32
C PRO A 367 37.20 1.77 -8.06
N THR A 368 37.09 2.79 -7.19
CA THR A 368 36.20 2.80 -6.03
C THR A 368 35.21 3.97 -6.15
N LEU A 369 33.96 3.72 -5.77
CA LEU A 369 32.94 4.75 -5.64
C LEU A 369 32.26 4.64 -4.28
N ARG A 370 32.25 5.73 -3.51
CA ARG A 370 31.53 5.79 -2.24
C ARG A 370 30.18 6.51 -2.39
N LEU A 371 29.10 5.82 -2.02
CA LEU A 371 27.74 6.34 -1.92
C LEU A 371 27.37 6.43 -0.44
N ALA A 372 27.36 7.65 0.10
CA ALA A 372 27.15 7.88 1.52
C ALA A 372 26.54 9.25 1.80
N GLY A 373 25.47 9.26 2.58
CA GLY A 373 24.84 10.46 3.11
C GLY A 373 24.97 10.57 4.63
N GLU A 374 24.45 11.68 5.20
CA GLU A 374 24.45 11.92 6.65
C GLU A 374 23.72 10.85 7.46
N ASN A 375 22.74 10.19 6.82
CA ASN A 375 21.95 9.12 7.42
C ASN A 375 21.52 8.12 6.33
N ARG A 376 20.81 7.06 6.76
CA ARG A 376 20.36 5.98 5.86
C ARG A 376 19.42 6.43 4.74
N TYR A 377 18.65 7.50 4.97
CA TYR A 377 17.68 8.02 4.01
C TYR A 377 18.39 8.84 2.93
N GLN A 378 19.38 9.65 3.31
CA GLN A 378 20.24 10.35 2.34
C GLN A 378 21.05 9.35 1.52
N THR A 379 21.69 8.36 2.16
CA THR A 379 22.41 7.30 1.44
C THR A 379 21.49 6.55 0.45
N SER A 380 20.25 6.26 0.86
CA SER A 380 19.25 5.65 -0.02
C SER A 380 18.86 6.54 -1.21
N ALA A 381 18.76 7.86 -1.02
CA ALA A 381 18.50 8.82 -2.09
C ALA A 381 19.68 8.91 -3.07
N ASP A 382 20.91 8.99 -2.56
CA ASP A 382 22.12 9.06 -3.38
C ASP A 382 22.28 7.80 -4.25
N ILE A 383 21.98 6.63 -3.68
CA ILE A 383 21.96 5.35 -4.40
C ILE A 383 20.90 5.35 -5.50
N ALA A 384 19.69 5.84 -5.22
CA ALA A 384 18.61 5.91 -6.22
C ALA A 384 18.99 6.82 -7.40
N ASN A 385 19.51 8.01 -7.11
CA ASN A 385 20.00 8.95 -8.13
C ASN A 385 21.11 8.32 -8.98
N TRP A 386 22.08 7.68 -8.33
CA TRP A 386 23.17 6.99 -9.03
C TRP A 386 22.67 5.83 -9.90
N ALA A 387 21.71 5.03 -9.43
CA ALA A 387 21.13 3.94 -10.19
C ALA A 387 20.42 4.42 -11.47
N VAL A 388 19.72 5.55 -11.40
CA VAL A 388 19.07 6.18 -12.55
C VAL A 388 20.13 6.69 -13.54
N ALA A 389 21.14 7.40 -13.03
CA ALA A 389 22.20 7.99 -13.86
C ALA A 389 23.07 6.95 -14.57
N GLU A 390 23.48 5.88 -13.89
CA GLU A 390 24.50 4.96 -14.39
C GLU A 390 23.95 3.63 -14.92
N TYR A 391 22.80 3.16 -14.45
CA TYR A 391 22.27 1.81 -14.77
C TYR A 391 20.90 1.83 -15.47
N GLY A 392 20.37 3.01 -15.75
CA GLY A 392 19.08 3.19 -16.42
C GLY A 392 17.91 2.69 -15.57
N PHE A 393 18.00 2.87 -14.25
CA PHE A 393 16.83 2.72 -13.39
C PHE A 393 15.85 3.87 -13.62
N SER A 394 14.58 3.67 -13.27
CA SER A 394 13.53 4.67 -13.39
C SER A 394 13.00 5.10 -12.03
N TRP A 395 12.65 6.39 -11.94
CA TRP A 395 11.75 6.90 -10.92
C TRP A 395 10.31 6.47 -11.17
N ASN A 396 9.89 6.29 -12.42
CA ASN A 396 8.56 5.72 -12.67
C ASN A 396 8.51 4.25 -12.19
N GLY A 397 7.55 3.93 -11.33
CA GLY A 397 7.45 2.63 -10.68
C GLY A 397 8.38 2.45 -9.47
N TYR A 398 8.98 3.53 -8.94
CA TYR A 398 9.80 3.43 -7.73
C TYR A 398 9.03 2.78 -6.58
N ALA A 399 9.74 2.18 -5.64
CA ALA A 399 9.16 1.64 -4.42
C ALA A 399 9.74 2.30 -3.18
N VAL A 400 8.95 2.33 -2.11
CA VAL A 400 9.42 2.67 -0.77
C VAL A 400 9.24 1.49 0.19
N ALA A 401 10.13 1.39 1.17
CA ALA A 401 10.03 0.41 2.24
C ALA A 401 10.55 1.00 3.56
N SER A 402 10.19 0.39 4.69
CA SER A 402 10.65 0.86 6.00
C SER A 402 12.19 0.85 6.09
N GLY A 403 12.77 1.99 6.43
CA GLY A 403 14.20 2.09 6.72
C GLY A 403 14.58 1.49 8.08
N THR A 404 13.62 1.12 8.94
CA THR A 404 13.85 0.56 10.27
C THR A 404 13.53 -0.93 10.38
N ASN A 405 12.86 -1.50 9.37
CA ASN A 405 12.52 -2.92 9.31
C ASN A 405 12.87 -3.52 7.93
N ALA A 406 13.86 -4.42 7.90
CA ALA A 406 14.48 -4.94 6.68
C ALA A 406 13.64 -5.84 5.75
N PRO A 407 12.75 -6.73 6.23
CA PRO A 407 12.19 -7.81 5.39
C PRO A 407 11.48 -7.36 4.12
N ASP A 408 10.71 -6.27 4.18
CA ASP A 408 9.92 -5.78 3.05
C ASP A 408 10.83 -5.22 1.94
N ALA A 409 11.88 -4.49 2.31
CA ALA A 409 12.89 -3.99 1.37
C ALA A 409 13.74 -5.12 0.78
N LEU A 410 14.09 -6.14 1.58
CA LEU A 410 14.84 -7.29 1.13
C LEU A 410 14.09 -8.04 0.02
N ALA A 411 12.83 -8.41 0.27
CA ALA A 411 11.99 -9.06 -0.75
C ALA A 411 11.74 -8.12 -1.94
N GLY A 412 11.44 -6.85 -1.66
CA GLY A 412 11.18 -5.80 -2.65
C GLY A 412 12.32 -5.53 -3.61
N SER A 413 13.56 -5.75 -3.18
CA SER A 413 14.75 -5.53 -4.01
C SER A 413 14.77 -6.36 -5.30
N VAL A 414 14.19 -7.56 -5.27
CA VAL A 414 14.09 -8.44 -6.45
C VAL A 414 13.12 -7.85 -7.48
N LEU A 415 11.94 -7.40 -7.04
CA LEU A 415 10.95 -6.75 -7.92
C LEU A 415 11.54 -5.49 -8.56
N GLN A 416 12.14 -4.63 -7.75
CA GLN A 416 12.73 -3.37 -8.21
C GLN A 416 13.93 -3.59 -9.13
N GLY A 417 14.78 -4.57 -8.84
CA GLY A 417 15.91 -4.94 -9.69
C GLY A 417 15.49 -5.50 -11.05
N ARG A 418 14.41 -6.30 -11.11
CA ARG A 418 13.81 -6.82 -12.36
C ARG A 418 13.18 -5.70 -13.19
N ASN A 419 12.44 -4.81 -12.54
CA ASN A 419 11.77 -3.70 -13.22
C ASN A 419 12.71 -2.54 -13.58
N LYS A 420 13.96 -2.56 -13.07
CA LYS A 420 14.87 -1.41 -13.10
C LYS A 420 14.19 -0.14 -12.59
N ALA A 421 13.55 -0.23 -11.44
CA ALA A 421 12.96 0.92 -10.76
C ALA A 421 13.62 1.10 -9.39
N VAL A 422 13.78 2.33 -8.93
CA VAL A 422 14.53 2.59 -7.69
C VAL A 422 13.77 2.13 -6.45
N LEU A 423 14.49 1.79 -5.38
CA LEU A 423 13.95 1.49 -4.05
C LEU A 423 14.48 2.52 -3.05
N LEU A 424 13.58 3.16 -2.32
CA LEU A 424 13.91 4.11 -1.27
C LEU A 424 13.53 3.59 0.11
N LEU A 425 14.41 3.80 1.08
CA LEU A 425 14.09 3.55 2.49
C LEU A 425 13.41 4.79 3.08
N VAL A 426 12.34 4.60 3.84
CA VAL A 426 11.55 5.71 4.43
C VAL A 426 11.25 5.49 5.91
N SER A 427 10.86 6.57 6.59
CA SER A 427 10.30 6.57 7.94
C SER A 427 9.34 7.76 8.10
N PRO A 428 8.56 7.85 9.19
CA PRO A 428 7.73 9.03 9.45
C PRO A 428 8.49 10.36 9.53
N SER A 429 9.83 10.34 9.59
CA SER A 429 10.72 11.51 9.63
C SER A 429 11.74 11.55 8.48
N SER A 430 11.54 10.78 7.39
CA SER A 430 12.53 10.61 6.33
C SER A 430 12.49 11.73 5.29
N LEU A 431 12.94 12.93 5.66
CA LEU A 431 13.00 14.06 4.72
C LEU A 431 13.83 13.76 3.47
N PRO A 432 15.07 13.21 3.54
CA PRO A 432 15.91 13.12 2.34
C PRO A 432 15.39 12.21 1.22
N SER A 433 14.83 11.04 1.56
CA SER A 433 14.30 10.12 0.55
C SER A 433 13.00 10.63 -0.07
N ILE A 434 12.21 11.39 0.70
CA ILE A 434 10.98 12.02 0.21
C ILE A 434 11.33 13.22 -0.68
N GLU A 435 12.28 14.06 -0.26
CA GLU A 435 12.80 15.18 -1.05
C GLU A 435 13.45 14.73 -2.37
N ALA A 436 14.08 13.56 -2.41
CA ALA A 436 14.64 13.00 -3.64
C ALA A 436 13.55 12.68 -4.68
N ILE A 437 12.36 12.23 -4.24
CA ILE A 437 11.21 12.01 -5.12
C ILE A 437 10.74 13.34 -5.70
N GLY A 438 10.58 14.37 -4.86
CA GLY A 438 10.22 15.72 -5.31
C GLY A 438 11.24 16.29 -6.29
N SER A 439 12.52 16.13 -5.99
CA SER A 439 13.63 16.56 -6.86
C SER A 439 13.60 15.87 -8.23
N ALA A 440 13.26 14.58 -8.27
CA ALA A 440 13.09 13.85 -9.52
C ALA A 440 11.95 14.44 -10.35
N VAL A 441 10.78 14.69 -9.73
CA VAL A 441 9.63 15.34 -10.39
C VAL A 441 10.00 16.74 -10.90
N ASP A 442 10.67 17.55 -10.08
CA ASP A 442 11.13 18.90 -10.44
C ASP A 442 12.14 18.88 -11.60
N SER A 443 12.94 17.81 -11.71
CA SER A 443 13.88 17.61 -12.82
C SER A 443 13.20 17.14 -14.12
N GLY A 444 11.89 16.88 -14.09
CA GLY A 444 11.08 16.50 -15.25
C GLY A 444 10.81 15.00 -15.36
N GLU A 445 11.15 14.19 -14.35
CA GLU A 445 10.81 12.76 -14.33
C GLU A 445 9.28 12.58 -14.25
N ILE A 446 8.76 11.72 -15.12
CA ILE A 446 7.33 11.41 -15.14
C ILE A 446 7.10 10.21 -14.24
N ILE A 447 6.45 10.44 -13.10
CA ILE A 447 6.02 9.39 -12.18
C ILE A 447 4.52 9.20 -12.36
N GLU A 448 4.14 8.04 -12.90
CA GLU A 448 2.74 7.60 -13.02
C GLU A 448 2.44 6.53 -11.97
N GLN A 449 3.42 5.75 -11.55
CA GLN A 449 3.20 4.71 -10.55
C GLN A 449 4.31 4.73 -9.52
N ALA A 450 3.94 4.44 -8.28
CA ALA A 450 4.86 4.17 -7.20
C ALA A 450 4.31 3.02 -6.34
N GLN A 451 5.17 2.39 -5.56
CA GLN A 451 4.84 1.22 -4.76
C GLN A 451 5.24 1.43 -3.30
N VAL A 452 4.46 0.87 -2.38
CA VAL A 452 4.78 0.81 -0.95
C VAL A 452 4.88 -0.65 -0.55
N PHE A 453 6.05 -1.05 -0.05
CA PHE A 453 6.27 -2.38 0.51
C PHE A 453 6.05 -2.35 2.03
N GLY A 454 5.07 -3.13 2.48
CA GLY A 454 4.73 -3.27 3.89
C GLY A 454 3.55 -2.41 4.36
N GLY A 455 2.90 -2.89 5.42
CA GLY A 455 1.68 -2.29 6.01
C GLY A 455 1.87 -0.90 6.62
N LEU A 456 0.79 -0.35 7.17
CA LEU A 456 0.79 0.97 7.83
C LEU A 456 1.76 1.10 9.01
N VAL A 457 2.12 -0.01 9.65
CA VAL A 457 3.17 -0.02 10.71
C VAL A 457 4.57 0.20 10.11
N ALA A 458 4.81 -0.32 8.91
CA ALA A 458 6.10 -0.18 8.21
C ALA A 458 6.20 1.19 7.52
N VAL A 459 5.13 1.60 6.83
CA VAL A 459 5.02 2.88 6.12
C VAL A 459 3.66 3.51 6.43
N SER A 460 3.65 4.46 7.36
CA SER A 460 2.44 5.11 7.88
C SER A 460 1.67 5.90 6.81
N ASN A 461 0.38 6.16 7.04
CA ASN A 461 -0.41 7.05 6.19
C ASN A 461 0.21 8.45 6.05
N ARG A 462 0.76 8.99 7.14
CA ARG A 462 1.52 10.25 7.10
C ARG A 462 2.64 10.19 6.07
N THR A 463 3.44 9.13 6.09
CA THR A 463 4.53 8.92 5.13
C THR A 463 4.00 8.73 3.71
N ARG A 464 2.96 7.90 3.51
CA ARG A 464 2.33 7.67 2.19
C ARG A 464 1.77 8.96 1.58
N LYS A 465 1.17 9.82 2.41
CA LYS A 465 0.67 11.13 1.99
C LYS A 465 1.81 12.04 1.55
N ALA A 466 2.90 12.12 2.32
CA ALA A 466 4.07 12.91 1.95
C ALA A 466 4.67 12.43 0.62
N ILE A 467 4.82 11.12 0.45
CA ILE A 467 5.26 10.48 -0.79
C ILE A 467 4.35 10.82 -1.97
N ALA A 468 3.03 10.74 -1.77
CA ALA A 468 2.06 11.10 -2.79
C ALA A 468 2.19 12.56 -3.22
N ILE A 469 2.30 13.48 -2.26
CA ILE A 469 2.49 14.92 -2.54
C ILE A 469 3.75 15.15 -3.38
N GLU A 470 4.90 14.61 -2.97
CA GLU A 470 6.16 14.77 -3.71
C GLU A 470 6.13 14.09 -5.08
N SER A 471 5.32 13.04 -5.25
CA SER A 471 5.12 12.39 -6.56
C SER A 471 4.14 13.14 -7.46
N GLY A 472 3.54 14.23 -6.97
CA GLY A 472 2.46 14.94 -7.64
C GLY A 472 1.17 14.11 -7.76
N PHE A 473 0.93 13.20 -6.81
CA PHE A 473 -0.25 12.36 -6.70
C PHE A 473 -1.29 13.02 -5.78
N SER A 474 -2.56 12.75 -6.05
CA SER A 474 -3.65 13.07 -5.12
C SER A 474 -3.74 12.03 -4.00
N ILE A 475 -4.44 12.36 -2.92
CA ILE A 475 -4.74 11.38 -1.85
C ILE A 475 -5.58 10.20 -2.39
N GLN A 476 -6.39 10.44 -3.44
CA GLN A 476 -7.23 9.41 -4.05
C GLN A 476 -6.41 8.40 -4.85
N ASP A 477 -5.19 8.77 -5.26
CA ASP A 477 -4.27 7.92 -6.00
C ASP A 477 -3.59 6.90 -5.08
N ILE A 478 -3.66 7.09 -3.76
CA ILE A 478 -3.08 6.18 -2.77
C ILE A 478 -4.04 5.01 -2.54
N GLU A 479 -3.62 3.84 -3.01
CA GLU A 479 -4.40 2.62 -2.90
C GLU A 479 -4.66 2.26 -1.44
N GLY A 480 -5.94 2.07 -1.10
CA GLY A 480 -6.35 1.66 0.24
C GLY A 480 -6.13 2.72 1.32
N TYR A 481 -5.78 3.96 0.97
CA TYR A 481 -5.56 5.03 1.94
C TYR A 481 -6.76 5.26 2.84
N LYS A 482 -6.50 5.23 4.15
CA LYS A 482 -7.51 5.55 5.16
C LYS A 482 -6.97 6.64 6.09
N ILE A 483 -7.83 7.53 6.55
CA ILE A 483 -7.54 8.43 7.65
C ILE A 483 -8.20 7.87 8.90
N TYR A 484 -7.41 7.57 9.92
CA TYR A 484 -7.89 6.99 11.16
C TYR A 484 -8.18 8.10 12.19
N VAL A 485 -9.41 8.17 12.67
CA VAL A 485 -9.83 9.16 13.66
C VAL A 485 -10.17 8.47 14.96
N TYR A 486 -9.52 8.86 16.06
CA TYR A 486 -9.94 8.42 17.39
C TYR A 486 -11.06 9.33 17.89
N LEU A 487 -12.26 8.79 18.04
CA LEU A 487 -13.42 9.50 18.57
C LEU A 487 -13.60 9.11 20.03
N ASP A 488 -13.22 10.00 20.94
CA ASP A 488 -13.20 9.75 22.37
C ASP A 488 -14.47 10.28 23.04
N ALA A 489 -15.22 9.40 23.70
CA ALA A 489 -16.26 9.81 24.64
C ALA A 489 -15.62 10.02 26.01
N GLY A 490 -15.51 11.28 26.45
CA GLY A 490 -14.96 11.62 27.75
C GLY A 490 -15.62 10.86 28.89
N HIS A 491 -14.86 10.53 29.94
CA HIS A 491 -15.30 9.75 31.10
C HIS A 491 -15.66 8.29 30.78
N GLY A 492 -16.55 7.65 31.55
CA GLY A 492 -17.04 6.29 31.31
C GLY A 492 -16.46 5.22 32.23
N PRO A 493 -16.63 3.94 31.88
CA PRO A 493 -16.10 2.82 32.65
C PRO A 493 -14.58 2.91 32.78
N ASN A 494 -13.99 2.48 33.90
CA ASN A 494 -12.53 2.57 34.09
C ASN A 494 -11.71 1.50 33.31
N GLY A 495 -12.37 0.69 32.48
CA GLY A 495 -11.73 -0.35 31.65
C GLY A 495 -11.23 -1.60 32.39
N THR A 496 -11.41 -1.70 33.71
CA THR A 496 -10.89 -2.84 34.51
C THR A 496 -11.90 -3.99 34.70
N GLY A 497 -13.10 -3.88 34.12
CA GLY A 497 -14.17 -4.88 34.28
C GLY A 497 -14.74 -4.99 35.71
N ASN A 498 -14.31 -4.13 36.63
CA ASN A 498 -14.75 -4.13 38.03
C ASN A 498 -16.02 -3.28 38.29
N GLY A 499 -16.61 -2.74 37.23
CA GLY A 499 -17.83 -1.92 37.30
C GLY A 499 -17.63 -0.48 37.82
N LEU A 500 -16.39 -0.03 38.07
CA LEU A 500 -16.14 1.37 38.39
C LEU A 500 -16.37 2.25 37.16
N PHE A 501 -17.12 3.33 37.36
CA PHE A 501 -17.68 4.15 36.31
C PHE A 501 -17.58 5.63 36.70
N ASP A 502 -16.98 6.42 35.84
CA ASP A 502 -16.95 7.87 35.94
C ASP A 502 -18.09 8.44 35.07
N PRO A 503 -19.14 9.03 35.67
CA PRO A 503 -20.22 9.63 34.90
C PRO A 503 -19.84 10.97 34.25
N GLY A 504 -18.71 11.58 34.64
CA GLY A 504 -18.43 12.98 34.41
C GLY A 504 -19.41 13.88 35.18
N ALA A 505 -19.62 15.09 34.66
CA ALA A 505 -20.61 16.02 35.20
C ALA A 505 -22.05 15.47 35.10
N THR A 506 -22.92 15.96 35.98
CA THR A 506 -24.35 15.60 36.01
C THR A 506 -25.17 16.88 36.11
N GLY A 507 -26.13 17.06 35.21
CA GLY A 507 -26.94 18.26 35.13
C GLY A 507 -28.17 18.04 34.25
N SER A 508 -29.23 18.81 34.48
CA SER A 508 -30.44 18.81 33.64
C SER A 508 -31.09 17.43 33.39
N GLY A 509 -30.84 16.44 34.25
CA GLY A 509 -31.34 15.07 34.12
C GLY A 509 -30.44 14.11 33.32
N TYR A 510 -29.25 14.54 32.92
CA TYR A 510 -28.29 13.78 32.11
C TYR A 510 -26.96 13.58 32.85
N LYS A 511 -26.20 12.56 32.42
CA LYS A 511 -24.79 12.36 32.78
C LYS A 511 -23.93 12.64 31.56
N GLU A 512 -22.80 13.29 31.76
CA GLU A 512 -21.89 13.71 30.69
C GLU A 512 -21.45 12.55 29.81
N TYR A 513 -20.98 11.45 30.39
CA TYR A 513 -20.55 10.29 29.60
C TYR A 513 -21.66 9.75 28.68
N GLU A 514 -22.92 9.73 29.13
CA GLU A 514 -24.03 9.22 28.33
C GLU A 514 -24.27 10.09 27.09
N LEU A 515 -24.13 11.42 27.23
CA LEU A 515 -24.20 12.36 26.11
C LEU A 515 -22.96 12.27 25.20
N ASN A 516 -21.76 12.13 25.78
CA ASN A 516 -20.52 11.94 25.04
C ASN A 516 -20.60 10.70 24.14
N ALA A 517 -20.98 9.56 24.72
CA ALA A 517 -21.08 8.29 24.02
C ALA A 517 -22.18 8.32 22.94
N GLU A 518 -23.31 9.00 23.19
CA GLU A 518 -24.35 9.22 22.20
C GLU A 518 -23.81 10.02 21.00
N LEU A 519 -23.15 11.16 21.24
CA LEU A 519 -22.64 12.00 20.17
C LEU A 519 -21.53 11.30 19.37
N VAL A 520 -20.60 10.61 20.03
CA VAL A 520 -19.58 9.78 19.36
C VAL A 520 -20.24 8.75 18.44
N THR A 521 -21.29 8.08 18.91
CA THR A 521 -22.03 7.08 18.11
C THR A 521 -22.72 7.72 16.90
N LEU A 522 -23.32 8.90 17.05
CA LEU A 522 -23.93 9.63 15.95
C LEU A 522 -22.90 10.07 14.91
N VAL A 523 -21.75 10.63 15.34
CA VAL A 523 -20.65 11.03 14.44
C VAL A 523 -20.09 9.82 13.70
N ALA A 524 -19.85 8.72 14.42
CA ALA A 524 -19.43 7.44 13.85
C ALA A 524 -20.41 6.95 12.76
N GLY A 525 -21.72 7.03 13.00
CA GLY A 525 -22.73 6.67 12.01
C GLY A 525 -22.69 7.53 10.74
N GLN A 526 -22.33 8.81 10.84
CA GLN A 526 -22.18 9.70 9.68
C GLN A 526 -20.88 9.42 8.88
N LEU A 527 -19.84 8.95 9.56
CA LEU A 527 -18.55 8.60 8.96
C LEU A 527 -18.51 7.18 8.39
N ALA A 528 -19.47 6.32 8.76
CA ALA A 528 -19.59 4.97 8.22
C ALA A 528 -19.60 5.01 6.68
N ASP A 529 -18.77 4.14 6.08
CA ASP A 529 -18.60 3.99 4.63
C ASP A 529 -18.07 5.23 3.87
N LYS A 530 -17.64 6.28 4.58
CA LYS A 530 -17.05 7.46 3.94
C LYS A 530 -15.57 7.26 3.67
N TRP A 531 -15.21 7.07 2.41
CA TRP A 531 -13.82 7.10 1.97
C TRP A 531 -13.19 8.51 2.11
N PRO A 532 -11.90 8.64 2.48
CA PRO A 532 -11.02 7.65 3.13
C PRO A 532 -11.13 7.55 4.67
N ILE A 533 -12.17 8.03 5.37
CA ILE A 533 -12.20 7.95 6.85
C ILE A 533 -12.39 6.52 7.36
N THR A 534 -11.71 6.19 8.46
CA THR A 534 -12.02 5.08 9.36
C THR A 534 -11.97 5.63 10.78
N PHE A 535 -12.95 5.30 11.62
CA PHE A 535 -12.99 5.81 12.99
C PHE A 535 -12.75 4.68 14.00
N ARG A 536 -12.15 5.04 15.13
CA ARG A 536 -11.94 4.20 16.31
C ARG A 536 -12.71 4.86 17.46
N PRO A 537 -13.97 4.47 17.69
CA PRO A 537 -14.77 5.07 18.75
C PRO A 537 -14.37 4.47 20.09
N ASN A 538 -13.97 5.30 21.04
CA ASN A 538 -13.90 4.89 22.44
C ASN A 538 -15.18 5.32 23.15
N VAL A 539 -16.13 4.40 23.22
CA VAL A 539 -17.29 4.48 24.11
C VAL A 539 -17.16 3.53 25.30
N GLY A 540 -16.13 2.68 25.36
CA GLY A 540 -15.93 1.70 26.43
C GLY A 540 -15.24 2.25 27.67
N GLY A 541 -14.68 3.45 27.57
CA GLY A 541 -13.94 4.12 28.62
C GLY A 541 -12.48 3.66 28.69
N GLY A 542 -11.98 3.45 29.90
CA GLY A 542 -10.58 3.14 30.19
C GLY A 542 -9.85 4.31 30.86
N PRO A 543 -8.62 4.10 31.35
CA PRO A 543 -7.84 5.14 32.01
C PRO A 543 -7.63 6.33 31.07
N TYR A 544 -8.19 7.49 31.41
CA TYR A 544 -8.23 8.68 30.55
C TYR A 544 -6.82 9.16 30.12
N TYR A 545 -5.80 8.90 30.93
CA TYR A 545 -4.39 9.23 30.66
C TYR A 545 -3.65 8.22 29.77
N LEU A 546 -4.31 7.14 29.33
CA LEU A 546 -3.77 6.16 28.38
C LEU A 546 -4.48 6.19 27.03
N ARG A 547 -5.51 7.03 26.87
CA ARG A 547 -6.33 7.04 25.64
C ARG A 547 -5.59 7.64 24.45
N ASP A 548 -4.67 8.57 24.71
CA ASP A 548 -3.74 9.07 23.70
C ASP A 548 -2.72 7.98 23.28
N ASP A 549 -2.22 7.19 24.23
CA ASP A 549 -1.39 6.00 24.00
C ASP A 549 -2.14 4.98 23.14
N GLU A 550 -3.40 4.72 23.47
CA GLU A 550 -4.27 3.84 22.70
C GLU A 550 -4.49 4.36 21.28
N ALA A 551 -4.82 5.65 21.11
CA ALA A 551 -5.03 6.24 19.79
C ALA A 551 -3.78 6.11 18.91
N VAL A 552 -2.60 6.37 19.47
CA VAL A 552 -1.31 6.18 18.77
C VAL A 552 -1.08 4.70 18.45
N ALA A 553 -1.34 3.79 19.38
CA ALA A 553 -1.19 2.35 19.17
C ALA A 553 -2.16 1.80 18.11
N LEU A 554 -3.35 2.40 17.97
CA LEU A 554 -4.35 2.07 16.95
C LEU A 554 -4.03 2.71 15.58
N GLY A 555 -2.96 3.50 15.47
CA GLY A 555 -2.54 4.17 14.24
C GLY A 555 -3.44 5.34 13.84
N CYS A 556 -4.13 5.97 14.79
CA CYS A 556 -4.97 7.13 14.52
C CYS A 556 -4.13 8.34 14.07
N ASP A 557 -4.62 9.04 13.06
CA ASP A 557 -4.01 10.25 12.51
C ASP A 557 -4.32 11.48 13.38
N PHE A 558 -5.43 11.48 14.14
CA PHE A 558 -5.76 12.52 15.13
C PHE A 558 -6.87 12.07 16.10
N ILE A 559 -7.03 12.83 17.18
CA ILE A 559 -8.02 12.61 18.26
C ILE A 559 -9.06 13.74 18.26
N VAL A 560 -10.34 13.37 18.36
CA VAL A 560 -11.44 14.27 18.73
C VAL A 560 -12.09 13.74 19.99
N SER A 561 -11.90 14.44 21.10
CA SER A 561 -12.49 14.11 22.40
C SER A 561 -13.72 14.98 22.66
N ILE A 562 -14.82 14.36 23.06
CA ILE A 562 -16.13 14.99 23.26
C ILE A 562 -16.46 15.00 24.74
N HIS A 563 -16.81 16.19 25.25
CA HIS A 563 -17.18 16.49 26.62
C HIS A 563 -18.37 17.45 26.70
N PHE A 564 -19.02 17.51 27.87
CA PHE A 564 -20.02 18.53 28.21
C PHE A 564 -19.66 19.16 29.55
N ASN A 565 -19.44 20.47 29.54
CA ASN A 565 -18.93 21.19 30.69
C ASN A 565 -20.01 21.37 31.79
N ALA A 566 -19.60 21.79 32.98
CA ALA A 566 -20.49 22.18 34.07
C ALA A 566 -19.89 23.31 34.89
N MET A 567 -20.74 24.24 35.34
CA MET A 567 -20.32 25.36 36.21
C MET A 567 -21.35 25.71 37.28
N SER A 568 -21.93 24.70 37.92
CA SER A 568 -23.01 24.85 38.90
C SER A 568 -24.22 25.65 38.37
N GLY A 569 -24.54 25.46 37.08
CA GLY A 569 -25.64 26.12 36.37
C GLY A 569 -25.38 27.59 35.98
N MET A 570 -24.14 28.07 36.10
CA MET A 570 -23.76 29.45 35.73
C MET A 570 -23.09 29.57 34.36
N GLY A 571 -22.81 28.45 33.69
CA GLY A 571 -22.16 28.43 32.38
C GLY A 571 -23.16 28.17 31.25
N ASP A 572 -22.91 28.77 30.08
CA ASP A 572 -23.66 28.57 28.84
C ASP A 572 -22.73 28.77 27.63
N GLY A 573 -22.83 27.91 26.62
CA GLY A 573 -22.06 28.01 25.38
C GLY A 573 -21.05 26.89 25.13
N THR A 574 -20.32 27.02 24.02
CA THR A 574 -19.38 26.03 23.50
C THR A 574 -17.93 26.53 23.63
N GLU A 575 -17.02 25.64 24.03
CA GLU A 575 -15.58 25.88 24.02
C GLU A 575 -14.80 24.65 23.55
N SER A 576 -13.52 24.83 23.26
CA SER A 576 -12.64 23.73 22.88
C SER A 576 -11.22 23.95 23.40
N TYR A 577 -10.46 22.88 23.50
CA TYR A 577 -9.12 22.87 24.06
C TYR A 577 -8.13 22.07 23.22
N ILE A 578 -6.91 22.58 23.14
CA ILE A 578 -5.69 21.84 22.81
C ILE A 578 -4.70 21.99 23.97
N SER A 579 -3.65 21.17 24.07
CA SER A 579 -2.68 21.37 25.17
C SER A 579 -1.92 22.70 25.05
N GLU A 580 -1.69 23.29 26.21
CA GLU A 580 -0.96 24.55 26.38
C GLU A 580 0.55 24.31 26.35
N SER A 581 1.01 23.25 27.02
CA SER A 581 2.44 23.01 27.22
C SER A 581 3.15 22.43 25.99
N THR A 582 2.47 21.63 25.16
CA THR A 582 3.14 20.85 24.11
C THR A 582 2.47 20.83 22.71
N PRO A 583 1.67 21.85 22.30
CA PRO A 583 0.70 21.71 21.21
C PRO A 583 1.28 21.10 19.94
N HIS A 584 0.70 19.99 19.47
CA HIS A 584 1.00 19.51 18.11
C HIS A 584 0.59 20.63 17.12
N PRO A 585 1.44 21.06 16.16
CA PRO A 585 1.15 22.22 15.30
C PRO A 585 -0.20 22.13 14.56
N ASP A 586 -0.51 20.93 14.11
CA ASP A 586 -1.76 20.55 13.47
C ASP A 586 -3.02 20.64 14.37
N SER A 587 -2.87 20.59 15.70
CA SER A 587 -4.00 20.71 16.63
C SER A 587 -4.72 22.06 16.53
N TYR A 588 -4.03 23.14 16.16
CA TYR A 588 -4.66 24.44 15.95
C TYR A 588 -5.64 24.43 14.76
N LYS A 589 -5.23 23.81 13.65
CA LYS A 589 -6.10 23.65 12.46
C LYS A 589 -7.27 22.72 12.79
N LEU A 590 -7.00 21.62 13.50
CA LEU A 590 -8.03 20.68 13.95
C LEU A 590 -9.05 21.37 14.88
N GLN A 591 -8.58 22.09 15.90
CA GLN A 591 -9.42 22.80 16.86
C GLN A 591 -10.31 23.82 16.18
N SER A 592 -9.76 24.68 15.33
CA SER A 592 -10.52 25.71 14.62
C SER A 592 -11.69 25.12 13.83
N ARG A 593 -11.43 24.02 13.13
CA ARG A 593 -12.45 23.35 12.32
C ARG A 593 -13.53 22.68 13.16
N MET A 594 -13.14 21.89 14.16
CA MET A 594 -14.09 21.18 15.01
C MET A 594 -14.94 22.17 15.83
N HIS A 595 -14.29 23.18 16.42
CA HIS A 595 -14.95 24.24 17.19
C HIS A 595 -15.98 24.99 16.33
N THR A 596 -15.58 25.44 15.15
CA THR A 596 -16.47 26.15 14.21
C THR A 596 -17.69 25.29 13.83
N ALA A 597 -17.49 23.99 13.63
CA ALA A 597 -18.56 23.06 13.29
C ALA A 597 -19.61 22.95 14.41
N VAL A 598 -19.15 22.80 15.67
CA VAL A 598 -20.05 22.71 16.83
C VAL A 598 -20.80 24.02 17.06
N VAL A 599 -20.08 25.15 17.09
CA VAL A 599 -20.68 26.48 17.31
C VAL A 599 -21.71 26.78 16.24
N SER A 600 -21.40 26.52 14.97
CA SER A 600 -22.34 26.77 13.86
C SER A 600 -23.58 25.88 13.94
N ALA A 601 -23.42 24.61 14.32
CA ALA A 601 -24.53 23.67 14.42
C ALA A 601 -25.47 24.01 15.59
N LEU A 602 -24.90 24.36 16.75
CA LEU A 602 -25.69 24.66 17.95
C LEU A 602 -26.28 26.07 17.92
N GLY A 603 -25.53 27.06 17.43
CA GLY A 603 -25.89 28.47 17.53
C GLY A 603 -25.92 28.99 18.98
N LEU A 604 -25.24 28.30 19.90
CA LEU A 604 -25.03 28.73 21.27
C LEU A 604 -23.91 29.79 21.31
N ARG A 605 -23.71 30.39 22.49
CA ARG A 605 -22.63 31.33 22.73
C ARG A 605 -21.27 30.68 22.45
N ASP A 606 -20.43 31.34 21.67
CA ASP A 606 -19.05 30.92 21.45
C ASP A 606 -18.17 31.45 22.61
N LEU A 607 -17.68 30.54 23.45
CA LEU A 607 -16.76 30.86 24.55
C LEU A 607 -15.27 30.79 24.13
N GLY A 608 -15.02 30.44 22.86
CA GLY A 608 -13.72 30.50 22.22
C GLY A 608 -12.94 29.19 22.23
N GLN A 609 -11.90 29.19 21.41
CA GLN A 609 -10.86 28.16 21.35
C GLN A 609 -9.79 28.47 22.39
N LYS A 610 -9.54 27.53 23.30
CA LYS A 610 -8.68 27.70 24.48
C LYS A 610 -7.55 26.68 24.48
N VAL A 611 -6.65 26.84 25.44
CA VAL A 611 -5.55 25.91 25.70
C VAL A 611 -5.62 25.43 27.15
N SER A 612 -5.38 24.15 27.38
CA SER A 612 -5.23 23.54 28.71
C SER A 612 -4.68 22.12 28.59
N ASP A 613 -3.89 21.67 29.57
CA ASP A 613 -3.24 20.35 29.55
C ASP A 613 -4.14 19.23 30.10
N PHE A 614 -5.26 18.98 29.41
CA PHE A 614 -6.06 17.78 29.69
C PHE A 614 -5.32 16.52 29.22
N ALA A 615 -5.38 15.46 30.02
CA ALA A 615 -4.55 14.26 29.81
C ALA A 615 -4.71 13.62 28.42
N ILE A 616 -5.93 13.57 27.86
CA ILE A 616 -6.19 13.04 26.51
C ILE A 616 -5.51 13.85 25.40
N ILE A 617 -5.21 15.13 25.64
CA ILE A 617 -4.60 16.04 24.67
C ILE A 617 -3.20 16.51 25.07
N SER A 618 -2.58 15.99 26.14
CA SER A 618 -1.32 16.53 26.71
C SER A 618 -0.03 15.84 26.28
N ASN A 619 -0.08 14.66 25.65
CA ASN A 619 1.13 13.92 25.23
C ASN A 619 1.50 14.13 23.74
N GLN A 620 0.53 14.60 22.94
CA GLN A 620 0.65 15.25 21.62
C GLN A 620 1.58 14.63 20.57
N ARG A 621 1.66 13.30 20.54
CA ARG A 621 2.27 12.52 19.44
C ARG A 621 1.48 12.63 18.14
N ILE A 622 0.18 12.90 18.23
CA ILE A 622 -0.73 13.14 17.11
C ILE A 622 -1.59 14.39 17.42
N PRO A 623 -2.13 15.07 16.39
CA PRO A 623 -3.07 16.18 16.56
C PRO A 623 -4.27 15.75 17.41
N ALA A 624 -4.71 16.63 18.31
CA ALA A 624 -5.79 16.32 19.24
C ALA A 624 -6.57 17.59 19.61
N VAL A 625 -7.89 17.46 19.72
CA VAL A 625 -8.79 18.50 20.25
C VAL A 625 -9.76 17.89 21.25
N LEU A 626 -10.03 18.62 22.34
CA LEU A 626 -11.13 18.36 23.26
C LEU A 626 -12.24 19.40 23.03
N LEU A 627 -13.48 18.94 22.91
CA LEU A 627 -14.65 19.77 22.68
C LEU A 627 -15.53 19.76 23.92
N GLU A 628 -15.80 20.93 24.48
CA GLU A 628 -16.88 21.15 25.44
C GLU A 628 -18.10 21.61 24.67
N VAL A 629 -18.96 20.66 24.30
CA VAL A 629 -20.04 20.86 23.34
C VAL A 629 -21.02 21.93 23.83
N CYS A 630 -21.47 21.81 25.08
CA CYS A 630 -22.23 22.81 25.82
C CYS A 630 -22.22 22.49 27.33
N PHE A 631 -22.90 23.29 28.15
CA PHE A 631 -22.97 23.06 29.60
C PHE A 631 -24.12 22.11 29.99
N ILE A 632 -23.80 20.95 30.56
CA ILE A 632 -24.80 19.94 30.95
C ILE A 632 -25.74 20.41 32.07
N ASP A 633 -25.27 21.32 32.92
CA ASP A 633 -26.03 21.91 34.02
C ASP A 633 -26.77 23.21 33.64
N SER A 634 -26.74 23.60 32.37
CA SER A 634 -27.62 24.60 31.78
C SER A 634 -28.79 23.93 31.05
N ALA A 635 -30.01 24.14 31.54
CA ALA A 635 -31.20 23.57 30.94
C ALA A 635 -31.45 24.09 29.51
N ASP A 636 -31.09 25.35 29.25
CA ASP A 636 -31.25 25.97 27.93
C ASP A 636 -30.28 25.37 26.91
N ASP A 637 -29.01 25.21 27.28
CA ASP A 637 -27.98 24.56 26.45
C ASP A 637 -28.38 23.12 26.10
N ILE A 638 -28.81 22.34 27.10
CA ILE A 638 -29.24 20.95 26.89
C ILE A 638 -30.49 20.86 26.03
N ASN A 639 -31.46 21.76 26.18
CA ASN A 639 -32.63 21.81 25.29
C ASN A 639 -32.24 22.07 23.84
N VAL A 640 -31.30 23.01 23.61
CA VAL A 640 -30.78 23.30 22.26
C VAL A 640 -30.00 22.10 21.71
N TYR A 641 -29.12 21.49 22.51
CA TYR A 641 -28.35 20.32 22.09
C TYR A 641 -29.27 19.15 21.73
N GLN A 642 -30.22 18.79 22.58
CA GLN A 642 -31.13 17.67 22.31
C GLN A 642 -31.94 17.89 21.02
N ALA A 643 -32.36 19.13 20.74
CA ALA A 643 -33.05 19.47 19.50
C ALA A 643 -32.16 19.42 18.24
N LYS A 644 -30.84 19.59 18.39
CA LYS A 644 -29.90 19.77 17.28
C LYS A 644 -28.80 18.72 17.15
N LYS A 645 -28.72 17.73 18.06
CA LYS A 645 -27.61 16.76 18.15
C LYS A 645 -27.31 16.01 16.85
N ALA A 646 -28.32 15.71 16.04
CA ALA A 646 -28.12 15.13 14.71
C ALA A 646 -27.36 16.07 13.77
N GLY A 647 -27.71 17.36 13.78
CA GLY A 647 -26.99 18.39 13.01
C GLY A 647 -25.57 18.64 13.53
N VAL A 648 -25.35 18.56 14.84
CA VAL A 648 -24.00 18.61 15.43
C VAL A 648 -23.16 17.43 14.94
N ALA A 649 -23.72 16.22 14.97
CA ALA A 649 -23.03 15.03 14.47
C ALA A 649 -22.67 15.15 12.98
N THR A 650 -23.60 15.62 12.14
CA THR A 650 -23.34 15.89 10.72
C THR A 650 -22.26 16.96 10.52
N ALA A 651 -22.27 18.03 11.31
CA ALA A 651 -21.27 19.10 11.21
C ALA A 651 -19.87 18.61 11.60
N LEU A 652 -19.75 17.86 12.69
CA LEU A 652 -18.49 17.24 13.11
C LEU A 652 -17.98 16.24 12.06
N ALA A 653 -18.85 15.36 11.54
CA ALA A 653 -18.47 14.42 10.49
C ALA A 653 -18.02 15.13 9.20
N THR A 654 -18.70 16.21 8.81
CA THR A 654 -18.31 17.05 7.66
C THR A 654 -16.97 17.74 7.91
N ALA A 655 -16.76 18.25 9.12
CA ALA A 655 -15.50 18.88 9.49
C ALA A 655 -14.34 17.86 9.43
N ILE A 656 -14.57 16.62 9.88
CA ILE A 656 -13.62 15.50 9.80
C ILE A 656 -13.35 15.12 8.34
N LEU A 657 -14.39 14.99 7.50
CA LEU A 657 -14.24 14.67 6.08
C LEU A 657 -13.50 15.75 5.31
N GLY A 658 -13.80 17.03 5.58
CA GLY A 658 -13.11 18.13 4.91
C GLY A 658 -11.63 18.24 5.30
N ILE A 659 -11.11 17.45 6.25
CA ILE A 659 -9.65 17.31 6.47
C ILE A 659 -8.99 16.68 5.22
N GLN A 660 -9.78 16.10 4.32
CA GLN A 660 -9.36 15.48 3.07
C GLN A 660 -9.27 16.44 1.88
N SER A 661 -10.00 17.56 1.85
CA SER A 661 -10.10 18.39 0.65
C SER A 661 -8.93 19.37 0.52
N GLY A 662 -7.72 18.83 0.38
CA GLY A 662 -6.59 19.55 -0.21
C GLY A 662 -6.59 19.33 -1.72
N THR A 663 -7.56 19.91 -2.44
CA THR A 663 -7.54 19.98 -3.92
C THR A 663 -7.63 21.39 -4.46
N ASP A 664 -7.94 22.40 -3.63
CA ASP A 664 -7.98 23.79 -4.07
C ASP A 664 -6.95 24.60 -3.26
N GLY A 665 -5.75 24.71 -3.83
CA GLY A 665 -4.77 25.77 -3.56
C GLY A 665 -4.26 25.86 -2.12
N ILE A 666 -3.05 25.33 -1.88
CA ILE A 666 -2.16 25.77 -0.79
C ILE A 666 -2.89 25.97 0.55
N ASP A 667 -3.39 24.88 1.12
CA ASP A 667 -3.53 24.80 2.57
C ASP A 667 -3.06 23.41 3.02
N THR A 668 -1.75 23.23 2.91
CA THR A 668 -1.04 22.05 3.35
C THR A 668 -1.15 21.89 4.87
N TRP A 669 -1.25 20.66 5.34
CA TRP A 669 -0.88 20.30 6.72
C TRP A 669 0.66 20.27 6.88
N HIS A 670 1.33 21.28 6.32
CA HIS A 670 2.76 21.56 6.39
C HIS A 670 2.94 23.07 6.41
#